data_AF-A0AAN6GJ84-F1
#
_entry.id   AF-A0AAN6GJ84-F1
#
_cell.length_a   1.000
_cell.length_b   1.000
_cell.length_c   1.000
_cell.angle_alpha   90.00
_cell.angle_beta   90.00
_cell.angle_gamma   90.00
#
_symmetry.space_group_name_H-M   'P 1'
#
loop_
_entity.id
_entity.type
_entity.pdbx_description
1 polymer ?
#
loop_
_entity_poly.entity_id
_entity_poly.type
_entity_poly.pdbx_seq_one_letter_code
_entity_poly.pdbx_strand_id
1 'polypeptide(L)'
;MRSSFLSLSALCAAALTLSSSLHSVVAAPLAERAILYPHDIQGNSFLSSYNGQSVSNVRGVVTAKGNGGYYIQTPYSAWDSDDRTSEGLFVYGTLPSTIAINDLINIGTGTVSEYVSSANSGKQLKTTELTKPASVTVVTKSATSEVKAIVIGTDRSPPTQHIAVNNPFALPANTTNIETSNPVDLTTGAGFWESLESMLVTFPNPQATDRLNQYNETFIVQRGGSATVTSGNSRGGLTFAIADDGSWDDNPEVVGVEGNALDGSYSASTILLGDRLDSATGVIGTGFGGNPYLYPLKGLRVYRKAVGGPVPTNFTSTGSCSTFMVAEINAENLMPTDSDRIAKLGYNIDNFLNNPDVIIMNEIQDNSGATDDGTVSATQTLTNVVNSISNAQYAWTDIDPVNDQSGGQPGGNIRTAFLYRTDRVSLYGNAPAGTASQAVGVTTTSSGKAALTLNPGLIDPTNSAWQASRKPLAAQFQLVSDGTVFFVVGTHFTSKGGSGNAYGPGQAPINGGVQQRISQATVVRDFVGTVLSKQSDARVFVGGDFNDFTGVQPLVTLTSQSSSGMTALSEILDPVRVERYSYSFNGLQQELDHFFTTPALVSKSSVEVPHVNTWVSLADAESDHDPVVVQSNIC
;
A
#
# COMPACT_ATOMS: atom_id res chain seq x y z
N MET A 1 2.77 23.26 62.07
CA MET A 1 3.40 23.91 63.24
C MET A 1 4.09 22.84 64.07
N ARG A 2 5.39 23.01 64.31
CA ARG A 2 6.26 22.48 65.40
C ARG A 2 6.27 20.94 65.63
N SER A 3 7.32 20.19 65.25
CA SER A 3 8.68 20.11 65.89
C SER A 3 8.59 19.54 67.32
N SER A 4 9.35 18.56 67.82
CA SER A 4 10.58 17.87 67.41
C SER A 4 10.87 16.72 68.39
N PHE A 5 11.76 15.82 67.94
CA PHE A 5 12.60 14.85 68.67
C PHE A 5 13.16 15.29 70.03
N LEU A 6 13.53 14.32 70.88
CA LEU A 6 14.74 14.30 71.74
C LEU A 6 14.92 12.84 72.27
N SER A 7 16.05 12.16 72.02
CA SER A 7 17.20 11.96 72.97
C SER A 7 16.95 10.83 74.00
N LEU A 8 17.89 10.07 74.58
CA LEU A 8 19.34 10.16 74.74
C LEU A 8 19.84 8.84 75.39
N SER A 9 21.06 8.42 75.05
CA SER A 9 22.15 7.88 75.93
C SER A 9 21.96 6.72 76.92
N ALA A 10 22.95 5.82 76.95
CA ALA A 10 23.79 5.41 78.11
C ALA A 10 24.45 4.04 77.82
N LEU A 11 25.66 3.65 78.24
CA LEU A 11 26.77 4.24 78.99
C LEU A 11 28.00 3.33 78.75
N CYS A 12 29.20 3.91 78.78
CA CYS A 12 30.53 3.27 78.88
C CYS A 12 30.72 2.63 80.28
N ALA A 13 31.63 1.70 80.60
CA ALA A 13 32.99 1.40 80.13
C ALA A 13 33.48 0.04 80.69
N ALA A 14 34.49 -0.60 80.06
CA ALA A 14 35.68 -1.19 80.74
C ALA A 14 36.72 -1.78 79.76
N ALA A 15 37.89 -1.12 79.71
CA ALA A 15 39.28 -1.59 79.67
C ALA A 15 39.82 -2.67 78.69
N LEU A 16 40.77 -2.19 77.87
CA LEU A 16 42.09 -2.73 77.49
C LEU A 16 42.23 -4.10 76.78
N THR A 17 42.72 -4.05 75.52
CA THR A 17 44.11 -4.42 75.16
C THR A 17 44.37 -4.09 73.68
N LEU A 18 45.46 -3.38 73.39
CA LEU A 18 45.97 -3.18 72.03
C LEU A 18 46.56 -4.50 71.52
N SER A 19 46.02 -5.03 70.43
CA SER A 19 46.75 -5.92 69.53
C SER A 19 46.46 -5.49 68.09
N SER A 20 47.53 -5.21 67.35
CA SER A 20 47.52 -4.88 65.94
C SER A 20 47.07 -6.08 65.13
N SER A 21 45.80 -6.12 64.75
CA SER A 21 45.28 -6.99 63.70
C SER A 21 45.28 -6.22 62.38
N LEU A 22 46.17 -6.61 61.47
CA LEU A 22 46.00 -6.33 60.06
C LEU A 22 44.61 -6.82 59.66
N HIS A 23 43.68 -5.89 59.46
CA HIS A 23 42.47 -6.20 58.73
C HIS A 23 42.87 -6.27 57.26
N SER A 24 43.16 -7.48 56.79
CA SER A 24 43.06 -7.80 55.38
C SER A 24 41.64 -7.41 54.97
N VAL A 25 41.49 -6.25 54.32
CA VAL A 25 40.30 -5.95 53.53
C VAL A 25 40.36 -6.97 52.39
N VAL A 26 39.70 -8.11 52.60
CA VAL A 26 39.33 -8.97 51.49
C VAL A 26 38.36 -8.12 50.69
N ALA A 27 38.87 -7.49 49.63
CA ALA A 27 38.02 -6.93 48.60
C ALA A 27 37.09 -8.08 48.19
N ALA A 28 35.79 -7.91 48.43
CA ALA A 28 34.81 -8.79 47.81
C ALA A 28 35.15 -8.85 46.32
N PRO A 29 35.20 -10.04 45.69
CA PRO A 29 35.42 -10.09 44.26
C PRO A 29 34.36 -9.18 43.63
N LEU A 30 34.79 -8.20 42.83
CA LEU A 30 33.90 -7.44 41.96
C LEU A 30 33.05 -8.49 41.25
N ALA A 31 31.75 -8.56 41.57
CA ALA A 31 30.84 -9.42 40.84
C ALA A 31 31.02 -9.05 39.36
N GLU A 32 31.47 -10.02 38.56
CA GLU A 32 31.61 -9.83 37.13
C GLU A 32 30.23 -9.40 36.63
N ARG A 33 30.12 -8.16 36.14
CA ARG A 33 28.84 -7.64 35.65
C ARG A 33 28.35 -8.60 34.58
N ALA A 34 27.16 -9.14 34.76
CA ALA A 34 26.55 -10.10 33.84
C ALA A 34 26.64 -9.56 32.40
N ILE A 35 27.01 -10.45 31.48
CA ILE A 35 26.97 -10.14 30.05
C ILE A 35 25.51 -9.96 29.66
N LEU A 36 25.22 -8.88 28.94
CA LEU A 36 23.93 -8.69 28.29
C LEU A 36 24.07 -9.03 26.82
N TYR A 37 23.11 -9.77 26.30
CA TYR A 37 22.97 -10.03 24.87
C TYR A 37 21.83 -9.18 24.29
N PRO A 38 21.80 -9.00 22.95
CA PRO A 38 20.70 -8.33 22.27
C PRO A 38 19.29 -8.69 22.75
N HIS A 39 18.97 -9.98 22.95
CA HIS A 39 17.65 -10.41 23.42
C HIS A 39 17.29 -9.87 24.81
N ASP A 40 18.28 -9.69 25.70
CA ASP A 40 18.04 -9.08 27.02
C ASP A 40 17.60 -7.63 26.89
N ILE A 41 18.16 -6.91 25.90
CA ILE A 41 17.86 -5.50 25.63
C ILE A 41 16.54 -5.35 24.89
N GLN A 42 16.34 -6.09 23.80
CA GLN A 42 15.08 -6.04 23.03
C GLN A 42 13.90 -6.46 23.92
N GLY A 43 14.03 -7.61 24.60
CA GLY A 43 12.91 -8.23 25.32
C GLY A 43 11.83 -8.76 24.37
N ASN A 44 10.70 -9.18 24.93
CA ASN A 44 9.56 -9.75 24.18
C ASN A 44 8.40 -8.74 24.02
N SER A 45 8.71 -7.46 23.99
CA SER A 45 7.77 -6.34 23.86
C SER A 45 8.26 -5.41 22.76
N PHE A 46 7.36 -4.68 22.11
CA PHE A 46 7.72 -3.65 21.11
C PHE A 46 8.57 -2.50 21.67
N LEU A 47 8.58 -2.32 22.99
CA LEU A 47 9.42 -1.32 23.65
C LEU A 47 10.27 -2.02 24.70
N SER A 48 11.58 -1.81 24.61
CA SER A 48 12.57 -2.32 25.54
C SER A 48 12.30 -1.85 26.97
N SER A 49 12.38 -2.80 27.92
CA SER A 49 12.39 -2.47 29.35
C SER A 49 13.61 -1.64 29.77
N TYR A 50 14.67 -1.63 28.96
CA TYR A 50 15.88 -0.85 29.15
C TYR A 50 15.83 0.54 28.50
N ASN A 51 14.73 0.93 27.84
CA ASN A 51 14.65 2.23 27.18
C ASN A 51 15.04 3.40 28.12
N GLY A 52 15.98 4.23 27.66
CA GLY A 52 16.56 5.36 28.40
C GLY A 52 17.59 4.98 29.46
N GLN A 53 17.82 3.69 29.71
CA GLN A 53 18.76 3.20 30.71
C GLN A 53 20.17 3.02 30.13
N SER A 54 21.17 3.21 30.99
CA SER A 54 22.55 2.86 30.66
C SER A 54 22.79 1.39 30.96
N VAL A 55 23.29 0.66 29.97
CA VAL A 55 23.66 -0.75 30.07
C VAL A 55 25.18 -0.92 29.90
N SER A 56 25.70 -2.06 30.33
CA SER A 56 27.13 -2.38 30.26
C SER A 56 27.34 -3.84 29.92
N ASN A 57 28.52 -4.16 29.37
CA ASN A 57 28.89 -5.52 28.96
C ASN A 57 27.91 -6.14 27.94
N VAL A 58 27.52 -5.35 26.94
CA VAL A 58 26.69 -5.84 25.83
C VAL A 58 27.58 -6.60 24.86
N ARG A 59 27.25 -7.85 24.58
CA ARG A 59 28.06 -8.76 23.74
C ARG A 59 27.29 -9.19 22.50
N GLY A 60 27.95 -9.16 21.36
CA GLY A 60 27.38 -9.62 20.09
C GLY A 60 28.41 -9.69 18.98
N VAL A 61 28.13 -10.49 17.96
CA VAL A 61 28.92 -10.58 16.74
C VAL A 61 28.48 -9.48 15.78
N VAL A 62 29.42 -8.71 15.24
CA VAL A 62 29.11 -7.67 14.24
C VAL A 62 28.65 -8.34 12.94
N THR A 63 27.39 -8.16 12.54
CA THR A 63 26.81 -8.83 11.37
C THR A 63 26.87 -7.98 10.10
N ALA A 64 26.68 -6.66 10.24
CA ALA A 64 26.78 -5.72 9.12
C ALA A 64 27.05 -4.29 9.58
N LYS A 65 27.50 -3.45 8.66
CA LYS A 65 27.50 -1.98 8.83
C LYS A 65 26.22 -1.43 8.21
N GLY A 66 25.54 -0.53 8.92
CA GLY A 66 24.35 0.15 8.45
C GLY A 66 24.59 1.65 8.26
N ASN A 67 23.57 2.36 7.82
CA ASN A 67 23.63 3.82 7.77
C ASN A 67 23.66 4.40 9.20
N GLY A 68 24.71 5.14 9.55
CA GLY A 68 24.86 5.74 10.88
C GLY A 68 25.25 4.78 12.03
N GLY A 69 25.40 3.48 11.75
CA GLY A 69 25.63 2.48 12.80
C GLY A 69 26.13 1.13 12.29
N TYR A 70 25.99 0.11 13.14
CA TYR A 70 26.29 -1.27 12.81
C TYR A 70 25.38 -2.21 13.59
N TYR A 71 25.15 -3.40 13.04
CA TYR A 71 24.30 -4.42 13.64
C TYR A 71 25.17 -5.43 14.38
N ILE A 72 24.72 -5.84 15.56
CA ILE A 72 25.27 -6.96 16.30
C ILE A 72 24.20 -8.03 16.50
N GLN A 73 24.62 -9.28 16.60
CA GLN A 73 23.72 -10.38 16.92
C GLN A 73 24.31 -11.28 18.01
N THR A 74 23.47 -11.83 18.87
CA THR A 74 23.86 -12.81 19.88
C THR A 74 24.56 -14.01 19.22
N PRO A 75 25.71 -14.46 19.74
CA PRO A 75 26.32 -15.72 19.34
C PRO A 75 25.31 -16.86 19.41
N TYR A 76 25.24 -17.72 18.39
CA TYR A 76 24.23 -18.78 18.31
C TYR A 76 24.22 -19.71 19.52
N SER A 77 25.38 -19.96 20.14
CA SER A 77 25.49 -20.76 21.36
C SER A 77 24.88 -20.12 22.61
N ALA A 78 24.54 -18.83 22.55
CA ALA A 78 24.01 -18.04 23.65
C ALA A 78 22.57 -17.55 23.39
N TRP A 79 21.90 -18.03 22.34
CA TRP A 79 20.50 -17.69 22.08
C TRP A 79 19.59 -18.14 23.24
N ASP A 80 18.57 -17.34 23.53
CA ASP A 80 17.67 -17.58 24.67
C ASP A 80 16.56 -18.60 24.36
N SER A 81 16.39 -18.96 23.09
CA SER A 81 15.35 -19.85 22.56
C SER A 81 13.92 -19.34 22.72
N ASP A 82 13.70 -18.03 22.91
CA ASP A 82 12.39 -17.40 22.85
C ASP A 82 12.20 -16.72 21.47
N ASP A 83 11.37 -17.29 20.60
CA ASP A 83 11.15 -16.72 19.26
C ASP A 83 10.48 -15.33 19.27
N ARG A 84 10.06 -14.83 20.44
CA ARG A 84 9.50 -13.48 20.62
C ARG A 84 10.57 -12.42 20.89
N THR A 85 11.80 -12.80 21.19
CA THR A 85 12.90 -11.86 21.43
C THR A 85 13.79 -11.83 20.19
N SER A 86 14.24 -10.63 19.83
CA SER A 86 15.23 -10.49 18.77
C SER A 86 16.63 -10.75 19.32
N GLU A 87 17.40 -11.55 18.59
CA GLU A 87 18.83 -11.77 18.84
C GLU A 87 19.71 -10.68 18.23
N GLY A 88 19.11 -9.72 17.52
CA GLY A 88 19.78 -8.59 16.86
C GLY A 88 19.62 -7.30 17.64
N LEU A 89 20.59 -6.39 17.50
CA LEU A 89 20.52 -5.03 18.04
C LEU A 89 21.27 -4.07 17.12
N PHE A 90 20.65 -2.93 16.82
CA PHE A 90 21.33 -1.84 16.13
C PHE A 90 22.15 -1.01 17.12
N VAL A 91 23.41 -0.74 16.78
CA VAL A 91 24.30 0.11 17.56
C VAL A 91 24.54 1.40 16.79
N TYR A 92 23.94 2.49 17.27
CA TYR A 92 24.08 3.82 16.68
C TYR A 92 25.45 4.41 17.01
N GLY A 93 26.24 4.68 15.97
CA GLY A 93 27.60 5.22 16.08
C GLY A 93 28.60 4.55 15.15
N THR A 94 29.82 5.09 15.12
CA THR A 94 30.87 4.58 14.23
C THR A 94 31.47 3.28 14.76
N LEU A 95 31.46 2.22 13.95
CA LEU A 95 32.23 1.01 14.23
C LEU A 95 33.74 1.34 14.23
N PRO A 96 34.49 1.05 15.31
CA PRO A 96 35.94 1.26 15.32
C PRO A 96 36.63 0.54 14.17
N SER A 97 37.61 1.18 13.53
CA SER A 97 38.32 0.63 12.35
C SER A 97 39.11 -0.65 12.64
N THR A 98 39.37 -0.95 13.91
CA THR A 98 40.04 -2.17 14.38
C THR A 98 39.09 -3.37 14.47
N ILE A 99 37.78 -3.16 14.29
CA ILE A 99 36.72 -4.17 14.38
C ILE A 99 36.18 -4.44 12.97
N ALA A 100 36.07 -5.71 12.63
CA ALA A 100 35.56 -6.19 11.36
C ALA A 100 34.16 -6.80 11.53
N ILE A 101 33.44 -6.93 10.41
CA ILE A 101 32.28 -7.81 10.33
C ILE A 101 32.74 -9.24 10.68
N ASN A 102 31.88 -9.98 11.39
CA ASN A 102 32.10 -11.26 12.03
C ASN A 102 33.01 -11.25 13.28
N ASP A 103 33.48 -10.10 13.77
CA ASP A 103 34.13 -10.08 15.08
C ASP A 103 33.08 -10.17 16.21
N LEU A 104 33.32 -11.02 17.21
CA LEU A 104 32.60 -10.98 18.47
C LEU A 104 33.16 -9.83 19.30
N ILE A 105 32.29 -8.91 19.70
CA ILE A 105 32.68 -7.71 20.44
C ILE A 105 31.98 -7.62 21.80
N ASN A 106 32.60 -6.87 22.70
CA ASN A 106 32.01 -6.44 23.96
C ASN A 106 31.97 -4.90 23.99
N ILE A 107 30.78 -4.35 24.16
CA ILE A 107 30.55 -2.92 24.38
C ILE A 107 30.50 -2.70 25.88
N GLY A 108 31.51 -2.01 26.42
CA GLY A 108 31.63 -1.78 27.85
C GLY A 108 30.45 -0.99 28.41
N THR A 109 29.98 0.04 27.71
CA THR A 109 28.80 0.83 28.10
C THR A 109 28.05 1.40 26.89
N GLY A 110 26.74 1.59 27.02
CA GLY A 110 25.89 2.32 26.09
C GLY A 110 24.56 2.72 26.73
N THR A 111 23.69 3.42 26.00
CA THR A 111 22.34 3.80 26.45
C THR A 111 21.32 3.25 25.47
N VAL A 112 20.37 2.45 25.96
CA VAL A 112 19.29 1.92 25.13
C VAL A 112 18.29 3.04 24.82
N SER A 113 17.82 3.11 23.59
CA SER A 113 16.86 4.11 23.11
C SER A 113 15.86 3.45 22.18
N GLU A 114 14.61 3.90 22.28
CA GLU A 114 13.56 3.60 21.30
C GLU A 114 13.54 4.70 20.24
N TYR A 115 14.12 4.43 19.08
CA TYR A 115 14.34 5.41 18.04
C TYR A 115 13.22 5.41 17.00
N VAL A 116 12.75 6.61 16.67
CA VAL A 116 12.00 6.89 15.45
C VAL A 116 12.35 8.30 14.99
N SER A 117 12.44 8.53 13.68
CA SER A 117 12.69 9.87 13.16
C SER A 117 11.54 10.83 13.52
N SER A 118 11.83 12.12 13.64
CA SER A 118 10.80 13.13 13.92
C SER A 118 9.70 13.17 12.84
N ALA A 119 10.05 12.91 11.57
CA ALA A 119 9.11 12.86 10.46
C ALA A 119 8.15 11.66 10.54
N ASN A 120 8.57 10.58 11.21
CA ASN A 120 7.84 9.32 11.32
C ASN A 120 7.23 9.07 12.70
N SER A 121 7.39 10.02 13.64
CA SER A 121 6.83 9.95 14.98
C SER A 121 5.32 9.69 14.95
N GLY A 122 4.88 8.62 15.62
CA GLY A 122 3.47 8.19 15.67
C GLY A 122 2.95 7.52 14.40
N LYS A 123 3.80 7.36 13.37
CA LYS A 123 3.47 6.70 12.10
C LYS A 123 4.24 5.40 11.90
N GLN A 124 5.40 5.23 12.53
CA GLN A 124 6.20 4.01 12.47
C GLN A 124 6.42 3.47 13.87
N LEU A 125 6.57 2.15 13.98
CA LEU A 125 7.10 1.51 15.18
C LEU A 125 8.51 2.05 15.47
N LYS A 126 8.83 2.16 16.75
CA LYS A 126 10.19 2.51 17.18
C LYS A 126 11.11 1.30 17.02
N THR A 127 12.37 1.58 16.79
CA THR A 127 13.43 0.57 16.78
C THR A 127 14.25 0.67 18.05
N THR A 128 14.51 -0.47 18.68
CA THR A 128 15.41 -0.55 19.82
C THR A 128 16.85 -0.42 19.34
N GLU A 129 17.58 0.56 19.87
CA GLU A 129 18.98 0.79 19.53
C GLU A 129 19.86 1.07 20.75
N LEU A 130 21.15 0.77 20.62
CA LEU A 130 22.17 1.17 21.58
C LEU A 130 22.90 2.43 21.11
N THR A 131 22.76 3.52 21.85
CA THR A 131 23.42 4.80 21.58
C THR A 131 24.63 5.02 22.48
N LYS A 132 25.52 5.94 22.08
CA LYS A 132 26.74 6.33 22.82
C LYS A 132 27.60 5.12 23.24
N PRO A 133 27.89 4.17 22.33
CA PRO A 133 28.70 3.01 22.66
C PRO A 133 30.12 3.46 23.07
N ALA A 134 30.64 2.90 24.16
CA ALA A 134 32.01 3.17 24.61
C ALA A 134 32.70 1.88 25.07
N SER A 135 34.04 1.92 25.04
CA SER A 135 34.91 0.78 25.36
C SER A 135 34.56 -0.47 24.52
N VAL A 136 34.38 -0.28 23.22
CA VAL A 136 34.11 -1.37 22.28
C VAL A 136 35.40 -2.14 22.03
N THR A 137 35.40 -3.43 22.38
CA THR A 137 36.59 -4.29 22.32
C THR A 137 36.27 -5.59 21.58
N VAL A 138 37.25 -6.15 20.89
CA VAL A 138 37.12 -7.47 20.26
C VAL A 138 37.38 -8.55 21.30
N VAL A 139 36.45 -9.49 21.43
CA VAL A 139 36.58 -10.70 22.23
C VAL A 139 37.19 -11.81 21.38
N THR A 140 36.60 -12.05 20.19
CA THR A 140 37.04 -13.09 19.25
C THR A 140 37.04 -12.52 17.84
N LYS A 141 38.14 -12.73 17.11
CA LYS A 141 38.24 -12.37 15.68
C LYS A 141 37.55 -13.43 14.82
N SER A 142 36.83 -13.00 13.79
CA SER A 142 36.24 -13.89 12.78
C SER A 142 35.38 -15.03 13.37
N ALA A 143 34.49 -14.70 14.31
CA ALA A 143 33.51 -15.57 14.93
C ALA A 143 32.35 -15.95 13.98
N THR A 144 32.62 -16.18 12.69
CA THR A 144 31.58 -16.47 11.67
C THR A 144 30.76 -17.71 12.01
N SER A 145 31.34 -18.72 12.67
CA SER A 145 30.63 -19.92 13.13
C SER A 145 29.62 -19.66 14.24
N GLU A 146 29.69 -18.50 14.89
CA GLU A 146 28.76 -18.08 15.94
C GLU A 146 27.58 -17.27 15.38
N VAL A 147 27.57 -16.93 14.09
CA VAL A 147 26.47 -16.20 13.46
C VAL A 147 25.51 -17.17 12.80
N LYS A 148 24.24 -17.10 13.17
CA LYS A 148 23.15 -17.84 12.51
C LYS A 148 22.13 -16.85 11.95
N ALA A 149 21.86 -16.89 10.65
CA ALA A 149 20.72 -16.20 10.07
C ALA A 149 19.46 -17.07 10.21
N ILE A 150 18.32 -16.47 10.52
CA ILE A 150 17.03 -17.16 10.48
C ILE A 150 16.63 -17.38 9.01
N VAL A 151 16.36 -18.62 8.63
CA VAL A 151 15.90 -18.94 7.27
C VAL A 151 14.38 -18.84 7.20
N ILE A 152 13.86 -17.84 6.49
CA ILE A 152 12.42 -17.65 6.32
C ILE A 152 11.85 -18.81 5.50
N GLY A 153 10.70 -19.36 5.93
CA GLY A 153 10.10 -20.54 5.32
C GLY A 153 10.75 -21.87 5.71
N THR A 154 11.74 -21.86 6.61
CA THR A 154 12.35 -23.09 7.16
C THR A 154 12.44 -23.03 8.68
N ASP A 155 13.12 -22.02 9.22
CA ASP A 155 13.25 -21.83 10.67
C ASP A 155 12.03 -21.11 11.24
N ARG A 156 11.56 -20.05 10.57
CA ARG A 156 10.37 -19.26 10.95
C ARG A 156 9.62 -18.79 9.70
N SER A 157 8.32 -18.60 9.79
CA SER A 157 7.49 -18.04 8.71
C SER A 157 6.55 -16.98 9.28
N PRO A 158 6.38 -15.83 8.60
CA PRO A 158 5.37 -14.84 8.97
C PRO A 158 3.97 -15.46 8.85
N PRO A 159 2.97 -14.92 9.59
CA PRO A 159 1.58 -15.21 9.29
C PRO A 159 1.25 -14.73 7.87
N THR A 160 0.16 -15.22 7.31
CA THR A 160 -0.31 -14.82 5.97
C THR A 160 -1.49 -13.86 6.02
N GLN A 161 -1.94 -13.48 7.22
CA GLN A 161 -3.06 -12.58 7.43
C GLN A 161 -2.81 -11.77 8.71
N HIS A 162 -3.37 -10.57 8.73
CA HIS A 162 -3.38 -9.63 9.85
C HIS A 162 -1.99 -9.12 10.22
N ILE A 163 -1.69 -7.91 9.78
CA ILE A 163 -0.53 -7.16 10.28
C ILE A 163 -0.65 -6.94 11.79
N ALA A 164 -1.82 -6.53 12.27
CA ALA A 164 -2.05 -6.29 13.70
C ALA A 164 -3.50 -6.48 14.16
N VAL A 165 -4.48 -6.25 13.28
CA VAL A 165 -5.91 -6.31 13.58
C VAL A 165 -6.66 -7.05 12.48
N ASN A 166 -7.79 -7.65 12.83
CA ASN A 166 -8.59 -8.44 11.88
C ASN A 166 -9.19 -7.62 10.74
N ASN A 167 -9.42 -6.31 10.95
CA ASN A 167 -9.94 -5.39 9.94
C ASN A 167 -9.09 -4.10 9.89
N PRO A 168 -8.22 -3.94 8.87
CA PRO A 168 -7.35 -2.78 8.74
C PRO A 168 -8.09 -1.50 8.34
N PHE A 169 -9.39 -1.56 8.03
CA PHE A 169 -10.22 -0.38 7.72
C PHE A 169 -11.37 -0.18 8.72
N ALA A 170 -11.26 -0.76 9.92
CA ALA A 170 -12.26 -0.56 10.96
C ALA A 170 -12.47 0.93 11.26
N LEU A 171 -13.74 1.33 11.43
CA LEU A 171 -14.14 2.67 11.85
C LEU A 171 -14.83 2.59 13.23
N PRO A 172 -14.46 3.43 14.22
CA PRO A 172 -13.37 4.41 14.17
C PRO A 172 -11.98 3.73 14.12
N ALA A 173 -11.07 4.32 13.34
CA ALA A 173 -9.67 3.90 13.23
C ALA A 173 -8.83 4.43 14.42
N ASN A 174 -7.60 3.93 14.55
CA ASN A 174 -6.60 4.36 15.52
C ASN A 174 -7.10 4.32 16.97
N THR A 175 -7.72 3.20 17.36
CA THR A 175 -8.32 3.00 18.68
C THR A 175 -7.45 2.21 19.65
N THR A 176 -6.43 1.53 19.13
CA THR A 176 -5.45 0.74 19.91
C THR A 176 -4.03 1.16 19.54
N ASN A 177 -3.06 0.89 20.44
CA ASN A 177 -1.65 1.11 20.18
C ASN A 177 -0.84 -0.17 20.43
N ILE A 178 -0.25 -0.74 19.39
CA ILE A 178 0.46 -2.02 19.47
C ILE A 178 1.81 -1.92 20.18
N GLU A 179 2.44 -0.75 20.27
CA GLU A 179 3.67 -0.56 21.06
C GLU A 179 3.43 -0.74 22.57
N THR A 180 2.16 -0.69 23.00
CA THR A 180 1.77 -0.92 24.39
C THR A 180 1.31 -2.36 24.65
N SER A 181 1.26 -3.20 23.62
CA SER A 181 0.93 -4.62 23.73
C SER A 181 2.15 -5.40 24.21
N ASN A 182 1.95 -6.26 25.22
CA ASN A 182 2.97 -7.14 25.76
C ASN A 182 2.34 -8.48 26.17
N PRO A 183 2.94 -9.63 25.80
CA PRO A 183 4.12 -9.77 24.94
C PRO A 183 3.80 -9.54 23.45
N VAL A 184 4.84 -9.47 22.61
CA VAL A 184 4.67 -9.50 21.14
C VAL A 184 3.94 -10.77 20.73
N ASP A 185 3.01 -10.61 19.77
CA ASP A 185 2.18 -11.69 19.26
C ASP A 185 2.68 -12.16 17.88
N LEU A 186 3.34 -13.31 17.86
CA LEU A 186 3.89 -13.91 16.63
C LEU A 186 2.81 -14.37 15.64
N THR A 187 1.53 -14.38 16.03
CA THR A 187 0.42 -14.65 15.10
C THR A 187 0.06 -13.44 14.24
N THR A 188 0.62 -12.26 14.54
CA THR A 188 0.45 -11.02 13.78
C THR A 188 1.71 -10.68 13.00
N GLY A 189 1.57 -10.02 11.86
CA GLY A 189 2.71 -9.55 11.06
C GLY A 189 3.63 -8.61 11.83
N ALA A 190 3.08 -7.66 12.57
CA ALA A 190 3.83 -6.71 13.37
C ALA A 190 4.65 -7.41 14.46
N GLY A 191 4.05 -8.36 15.21
CA GLY A 191 4.77 -9.11 16.23
C GLY A 191 5.83 -10.06 15.64
N PHE A 192 5.57 -10.66 14.48
CA PHE A 192 6.55 -11.50 13.79
C PHE A 192 7.79 -10.69 13.38
N TRP A 193 7.62 -9.56 12.69
CA TRP A 193 8.77 -8.77 12.23
C TRP A 193 9.49 -8.04 13.35
N GLU A 194 8.78 -7.64 14.42
CA GLU A 194 9.38 -7.14 15.66
C GLU A 194 10.35 -8.16 16.28
N SER A 195 9.96 -9.44 16.33
CA SER A 195 10.82 -10.52 16.86
C SER A 195 12.10 -10.78 16.06
N LEU A 196 12.22 -10.16 14.88
CA LEU A 196 13.38 -10.26 14.00
C LEU A 196 14.12 -8.93 13.83
N GLU A 197 13.73 -7.88 14.57
CA GLU A 197 14.34 -6.55 14.45
C GLU A 197 15.87 -6.64 14.55
N SER A 198 16.60 -6.06 13.59
CA SER A 198 18.07 -6.07 13.55
C SER A 198 18.74 -7.45 13.40
N MET A 199 17.99 -8.54 13.22
CA MET A 199 18.54 -9.88 12.98
C MET A 199 18.91 -10.11 11.52
N LEU A 200 19.93 -10.95 11.29
CA LEU A 200 20.18 -11.53 9.98
C LEU A 200 19.10 -12.57 9.65
N VAL A 201 18.50 -12.41 8.48
CA VAL A 201 17.57 -13.38 7.90
C VAL A 201 18.02 -13.79 6.50
N THR A 202 17.62 -14.98 6.07
CA THR A 202 17.80 -15.46 4.69
C THR A 202 16.47 -15.87 4.11
N PHE A 203 16.16 -15.31 2.94
CA PHE A 203 15.09 -15.76 2.07
C PHE A 203 15.67 -16.67 0.99
N PRO A 204 15.42 -18.00 1.03
CA PRO A 204 15.89 -18.91 0.00
C PRO A 204 15.06 -18.76 -1.29
N ASN A 205 15.69 -18.24 -2.33
CA ASN A 205 15.08 -17.99 -3.65
C ASN A 205 13.68 -17.35 -3.61
N PRO A 206 13.54 -16.14 -3.00
CA PRO A 206 12.25 -15.50 -2.85
C PRO A 206 11.66 -15.10 -4.20
N GLN A 207 10.38 -14.75 -4.17
CA GLN A 207 9.67 -14.19 -5.31
C GLN A 207 9.51 -12.68 -5.13
N ALA A 208 9.79 -11.91 -6.17
CA ALA A 208 9.48 -10.49 -6.20
C ALA A 208 7.96 -10.30 -6.32
N THR A 209 7.39 -9.47 -5.44
CA THR A 209 5.96 -9.09 -5.44
C THR A 209 5.74 -7.69 -5.98
N ASP A 210 6.80 -7.04 -6.45
CA ASP A 210 6.75 -5.78 -7.20
C ASP A 210 7.90 -5.69 -8.20
N ARG A 211 7.78 -4.78 -9.16
CA ARG A 211 8.91 -4.34 -9.99
C ARG A 211 9.87 -3.47 -9.19
N LEU A 212 11.05 -3.22 -9.75
CA LEU A 212 11.98 -2.24 -9.17
C LEU A 212 11.41 -0.82 -9.29
N ASN A 213 11.38 -0.07 -8.18
CA ASN A 213 10.90 1.32 -8.17
C ASN A 213 12.03 2.33 -8.48
N GLN A 214 11.70 3.63 -8.52
CA GLN A 214 12.68 4.71 -8.78
C GLN A 214 13.79 4.87 -7.72
N TYR A 215 13.65 4.23 -6.56
CA TYR A 215 14.63 4.21 -5.47
C TYR A 215 15.50 2.94 -5.49
N ASN A 216 15.36 2.12 -6.54
CA ASN A 216 15.96 0.78 -6.66
C ASN A 216 15.46 -0.24 -5.64
N GLU A 217 14.33 0.03 -4.99
CA GLU A 217 13.70 -0.89 -4.04
C GLU A 217 12.73 -1.82 -4.77
N THR A 218 12.44 -2.97 -4.15
CA THR A 218 11.40 -3.92 -4.58
C THR A 218 10.81 -4.56 -3.34
N PHE A 219 9.85 -5.47 -3.51
CA PHE A 219 9.24 -6.24 -2.43
C PHE A 219 9.37 -7.73 -2.74
N ILE A 220 9.52 -8.53 -1.69
CA ILE A 220 9.71 -9.96 -1.81
C ILE A 220 8.81 -10.73 -0.86
N VAL A 221 8.49 -11.96 -1.25
CA VAL A 221 7.82 -12.96 -0.43
C VAL A 221 8.58 -14.28 -0.50
N GLN A 222 8.66 -14.99 0.62
CA GLN A 222 9.21 -16.34 0.62
C GLN A 222 8.23 -17.32 -0.03
N ARG A 223 8.75 -18.23 -0.87
CA ARG A 223 7.94 -19.28 -1.50
C ARG A 223 8.61 -20.64 -1.33
N GLY A 224 7.84 -21.65 -0.90
CA GLY A 224 8.33 -23.00 -0.65
C GLY A 224 8.80 -23.22 0.79
N GLY A 225 9.15 -24.47 1.13
CA GLY A 225 9.37 -24.87 2.52
C GLY A 225 8.05 -24.90 3.30
N SER A 226 8.04 -24.36 4.52
CA SER A 226 6.84 -24.14 5.33
C SER A 226 6.16 -22.80 5.06
N ALA A 227 6.70 -21.94 4.19
CA ALA A 227 6.09 -20.66 3.86
C ALA A 227 4.80 -20.86 3.04
N THR A 228 3.68 -20.43 3.63
CA THR A 228 2.37 -20.37 2.99
C THR A 228 2.11 -18.98 2.41
N VAL A 229 1.25 -18.90 1.40
CA VAL A 229 0.72 -17.64 0.84
C VAL A 229 -0.76 -17.86 0.55
N THR A 230 -1.64 -16.97 1.00
CA THR A 230 -3.11 -17.13 0.93
C THR A 230 -3.80 -16.27 -0.13
N SER A 231 -3.07 -15.34 -0.75
CA SER A 231 -3.59 -14.34 -1.69
C SER A 231 -2.79 -14.25 -3.00
N GLY A 232 -1.99 -15.28 -3.32
CA GLY A 232 -1.10 -15.25 -4.46
C GLY A 232 -1.86 -15.19 -5.79
N ASN A 233 -1.57 -14.17 -6.61
CA ASN A 233 -2.13 -14.02 -7.95
C ASN A 233 -1.31 -14.79 -9.00
N SER A 234 -1.86 -14.93 -10.20
CA SER A 234 -1.31 -15.65 -11.36
C SER A 234 0.01 -15.05 -11.86
N ARG A 235 0.19 -13.76 -11.58
CA ARG A 235 1.39 -12.97 -11.84
C ARG A 235 2.47 -13.22 -10.78
N GLY A 236 2.11 -13.78 -9.63
CA GLY A 236 3.07 -14.22 -8.62
C GLY A 236 3.36 -13.18 -7.55
N GLY A 237 2.66 -12.04 -7.59
CA GLY A 237 2.49 -11.16 -6.46
C GLY A 237 1.42 -11.66 -5.47
N LEU A 238 1.05 -10.80 -4.51
CA LEU A 238 0.05 -11.05 -3.48
C LEU A 238 -1.01 -9.94 -3.51
N THR A 239 -2.26 -10.35 -3.63
CA THR A 239 -3.38 -9.41 -3.76
C THR A 239 -3.95 -9.06 -2.38
N PHE A 240 -4.01 -7.78 -2.08
CA PHE A 240 -4.69 -7.26 -0.89
C PHE A 240 -6.20 -7.36 -1.11
N ALA A 241 -6.89 -8.22 -0.36
CA ALA A 241 -8.31 -8.46 -0.53
C ALA A 241 -8.96 -9.11 0.71
N ILE A 242 -10.29 -9.02 0.79
CA ILE A 242 -11.09 -9.84 1.70
C ILE A 242 -11.08 -11.28 1.18
N ALA A 243 -10.57 -12.23 1.95
CA ALA A 243 -10.57 -13.65 1.63
C ALA A 243 -11.99 -14.23 1.54
N ASP A 244 -12.12 -15.42 0.96
CA ASP A 244 -13.41 -16.06 0.67
C ASP A 244 -14.23 -16.38 1.95
N ASP A 245 -13.56 -16.46 3.10
CA ASP A 245 -14.18 -16.64 4.43
C ASP A 245 -14.59 -15.31 5.10
N GLY A 246 -14.37 -14.17 4.44
CA GLY A 246 -14.68 -12.83 4.93
C GLY A 246 -13.59 -12.18 5.78
N SER A 247 -12.45 -12.84 6.00
CA SER A 247 -11.30 -12.26 6.71
C SER A 247 -10.49 -11.33 5.80
N TRP A 248 -9.81 -10.33 6.37
CA TRP A 248 -8.87 -9.51 5.60
C TRP A 248 -7.51 -10.20 5.48
N ASP A 249 -7.01 -10.26 4.25
CA ASP A 249 -5.63 -10.65 3.97
C ASP A 249 -4.83 -9.39 3.57
N ASP A 250 -4.13 -8.83 4.55
CA ASP A 250 -3.23 -7.67 4.41
C ASP A 250 -1.76 -8.07 4.20
N ASN A 251 -1.51 -9.36 3.90
CA ASN A 251 -0.25 -9.91 3.39
C ASN A 251 1.01 -9.57 4.22
N PRO A 252 1.03 -9.84 5.54
CA PRO A 252 2.19 -9.54 6.37
C PRO A 252 3.45 -10.33 6.00
N GLU A 253 3.38 -11.33 5.13
CA GLU A 253 4.52 -12.08 4.62
C GLU A 253 5.35 -11.33 3.56
N VAL A 254 4.88 -10.17 3.08
CA VAL A 254 5.61 -9.32 2.13
C VAL A 254 6.58 -8.39 2.86
N VAL A 255 7.82 -8.34 2.38
CA VAL A 255 8.90 -7.52 2.94
C VAL A 255 9.48 -6.63 1.86
N GLY A 256 9.63 -5.34 2.17
CA GLY A 256 10.35 -4.42 1.29
C GLY A 256 11.84 -4.73 1.28
N VAL A 257 12.54 -4.40 0.20
CA VAL A 257 14.00 -4.56 0.12
C VAL A 257 14.63 -3.22 -0.20
N GLU A 258 15.52 -2.78 0.68
CA GLU A 258 16.30 -1.55 0.50
C GLU A 258 17.09 -1.61 -0.81
N GLY A 259 17.03 -0.51 -1.58
CA GLY A 259 17.64 -0.47 -2.91
C GLY A 259 19.16 -0.44 -2.89
N ASN A 260 19.76 0.10 -1.83
CA ASN A 260 21.19 0.08 -1.59
C ASN A 260 21.56 -1.07 -0.64
N ALA A 261 22.24 -2.10 -1.15
CA ALA A 261 22.74 -3.14 -0.27
C ALA A 261 23.82 -2.63 0.69
N LEU A 262 24.00 -3.33 1.81
CA LEU A 262 24.94 -2.94 2.87
C LEU A 262 26.41 -3.02 2.43
N ASP A 263 26.74 -3.72 1.34
CA ASP A 263 28.06 -3.70 0.70
C ASP A 263 28.24 -2.59 -0.36
N GLY A 264 27.20 -1.77 -0.58
CA GLY A 264 27.16 -0.71 -1.59
C GLY A 264 26.80 -1.16 -2.99
N SER A 265 26.48 -2.45 -3.21
CA SER A 265 25.97 -2.93 -4.49
C SER A 265 24.46 -2.66 -4.66
N TYR A 266 24.01 -2.66 -5.92
CA TYR A 266 22.61 -2.43 -6.29
C TYR A 266 21.95 -3.71 -6.77
N SER A 267 20.65 -3.81 -6.51
CA SER A 267 19.76 -4.82 -7.09
C SER A 267 19.72 -4.73 -8.62
N ALA A 268 19.46 -5.85 -9.28
CA ALA A 268 19.34 -5.88 -10.73
C ALA A 268 18.18 -5.00 -11.21
N SER A 269 18.46 -4.05 -12.10
CA SER A 269 17.45 -3.15 -12.70
C SER A 269 16.37 -3.86 -13.50
N THR A 270 16.58 -5.15 -13.80
CA THR A 270 15.65 -5.97 -14.56
C THR A 270 14.60 -6.65 -13.69
N ILE A 271 14.57 -6.51 -12.36
CA ILE A 271 13.59 -7.19 -11.51
C ILE A 271 12.17 -6.74 -11.86
N LEU A 272 11.31 -7.71 -12.15
CA LEU A 272 9.88 -7.51 -12.41
C LEU A 272 9.03 -8.31 -11.43
N LEU A 273 7.75 -7.96 -11.35
CA LEU A 273 6.74 -8.69 -10.61
C LEU A 273 6.79 -10.19 -10.98
N GLY A 274 6.78 -11.05 -9.98
CA GLY A 274 6.76 -12.50 -10.14
C GLY A 274 8.12 -13.17 -10.37
N ASP A 275 9.21 -12.40 -10.60
CA ASP A 275 10.55 -12.97 -10.78
C ASP A 275 10.97 -13.77 -9.55
N ARG A 276 11.66 -14.91 -9.75
CA ARG A 276 12.37 -15.59 -8.67
C ARG A 276 13.79 -15.06 -8.59
N LEU A 277 14.22 -14.75 -7.38
CA LEU A 277 15.52 -14.16 -7.11
C LEU A 277 16.51 -15.21 -6.60
N ASP A 278 17.80 -14.88 -6.65
CA ASP A 278 18.80 -15.63 -5.88
C ASP A 278 18.51 -15.50 -4.38
N SER A 279 19.00 -16.44 -3.57
CA SER A 279 18.84 -16.36 -2.12
C SER A 279 19.37 -15.03 -1.58
N ALA A 280 18.52 -14.35 -0.81
CA ALA A 280 18.79 -13.02 -0.28
C ALA A 280 19.02 -13.12 1.22
N THR A 281 20.20 -12.71 1.69
CA THR A 281 20.53 -12.57 3.12
C THR A 281 20.69 -11.10 3.45
N GLY A 282 20.12 -10.65 4.56
CA GLY A 282 20.14 -9.26 4.98
C GLY A 282 19.70 -9.10 6.41
N VAL A 283 19.71 -7.85 6.89
CA VAL A 283 19.23 -7.49 8.23
C VAL A 283 17.79 -7.00 8.13
N ILE A 284 16.91 -7.43 9.03
CA ILE A 284 15.55 -6.89 9.12
C ILE A 284 15.55 -5.54 9.85
N GLY A 285 14.81 -4.58 9.33
CA GLY A 285 14.51 -3.32 9.99
C GLY A 285 13.24 -2.69 9.40
N THR A 286 13.11 -1.38 9.54
CA THR A 286 11.95 -0.62 9.07
C THR A 286 12.32 0.25 7.87
N GLY A 287 11.46 0.35 6.87
CA GLY A 287 11.68 1.16 5.67
C GLY A 287 10.53 2.10 5.31
N PHE A 288 10.35 2.35 4.00
CA PHE A 288 9.30 3.24 3.49
C PHE A 288 7.92 2.84 4.01
N GLY A 289 7.13 3.84 4.41
CA GLY A 289 5.78 3.62 4.95
C GLY A 289 5.74 2.83 6.26
N GLY A 290 6.88 2.63 6.95
CA GLY A 290 6.93 1.87 8.20
C GLY A 290 6.90 0.36 8.03
N ASN A 291 6.94 -0.14 6.79
CA ASN A 291 6.91 -1.57 6.50
C ASN A 291 8.20 -2.28 6.98
N PRO A 292 8.12 -3.59 7.26
CA PRO A 292 9.31 -4.42 7.46
C PRO A 292 10.16 -4.45 6.18
N TYR A 293 11.45 -4.19 6.32
CA TYR A 293 12.42 -4.12 5.24
C TYR A 293 13.59 -5.06 5.48
N LEU A 294 13.99 -5.77 4.43
CA LEU A 294 15.28 -6.42 4.33
C LEU A 294 16.30 -5.38 3.86
N TYR A 295 17.34 -5.16 4.66
CA TYR A 295 18.56 -4.47 4.25
C TYR A 295 19.55 -5.52 3.75
N PRO A 296 19.61 -5.78 2.43
CA PRO A 296 20.32 -6.94 1.93
C PRO A 296 21.83 -6.75 2.05
N LEU A 297 22.56 -7.82 2.37
CA LEU A 297 24.03 -7.76 2.42
C LEU A 297 24.63 -7.49 1.03
N LYS A 298 23.94 -7.92 -0.03
CA LYS A 298 24.30 -7.72 -1.44
C LYS A 298 23.05 -7.47 -2.27
N GLY A 299 23.19 -6.70 -3.35
CA GLY A 299 22.09 -6.38 -4.26
C GLY A 299 21.48 -7.65 -4.88
N LEU A 300 20.15 -7.64 -5.01
CA LEU A 300 19.39 -8.78 -5.50
C LEU A 300 19.69 -9.10 -6.97
N ARG A 301 19.60 -10.38 -7.32
CA ARG A 301 19.78 -10.88 -8.69
C ARG A 301 18.62 -11.78 -9.07
N VAL A 302 18.28 -11.78 -10.35
CA VAL A 302 17.19 -12.62 -10.88
C VAL A 302 17.73 -14.03 -11.12
N TYR A 303 17.20 -15.00 -10.39
CA TYR A 303 17.48 -16.43 -10.56
C TYR A 303 16.68 -17.01 -11.73
N ARG A 304 15.40 -16.65 -11.83
CA ARG A 304 14.50 -17.09 -12.90
C ARG A 304 13.45 -16.03 -13.18
N LYS A 305 13.31 -15.68 -14.45
CA LYS A 305 12.25 -14.78 -14.90
C LYS A 305 10.86 -15.35 -14.68
N ALA A 306 9.92 -14.48 -14.32
CA ALA A 306 8.50 -14.80 -14.40
C ALA A 306 8.14 -15.16 -15.85
N VAL A 307 7.22 -16.09 -16.02
CA VAL A 307 6.72 -16.49 -17.34
C VAL A 307 5.36 -15.85 -17.54
N GLY A 308 5.16 -15.25 -18.72
CA GLY A 308 3.91 -14.60 -19.08
C GLY A 308 4.10 -13.12 -19.40
N GLY A 309 2.98 -12.46 -19.67
CA GLY A 309 2.87 -11.04 -19.98
C GLY A 309 1.43 -10.57 -19.78
N PRO A 310 1.11 -9.30 -20.06
CA PRO A 310 -0.27 -8.89 -20.18
C PRO A 310 -1.00 -9.77 -21.19
N VAL A 311 -2.21 -10.17 -20.84
CA VAL A 311 -3.06 -11.01 -21.68
C VAL A 311 -4.21 -10.14 -22.16
N PRO A 312 -4.44 -10.02 -23.48
CA PRO A 312 -5.61 -9.29 -23.97
C PRO A 312 -6.90 -9.85 -23.38
N THR A 313 -7.88 -8.97 -23.17
CA THR A 313 -9.22 -9.40 -22.76
C THR A 313 -9.79 -10.40 -23.77
N ASN A 314 -10.54 -11.38 -23.27
CA ASN A 314 -11.28 -12.30 -24.14
C ASN A 314 -12.61 -11.70 -24.63
N PHE A 315 -12.97 -10.52 -24.14
CA PHE A 315 -14.18 -9.84 -24.53
C PHE A 315 -14.06 -9.20 -25.91
N THR A 316 -15.16 -9.23 -26.66
CA THR A 316 -15.26 -8.64 -28.00
C THR A 316 -16.62 -8.01 -28.19
N SER A 317 -16.68 -6.75 -28.64
CA SER A 317 -17.94 -6.12 -29.02
C SER A 317 -18.24 -6.33 -30.50
N THR A 318 -19.42 -6.89 -30.78
CA THR A 318 -19.96 -6.96 -32.14
C THR A 318 -20.74 -5.70 -32.53
N GLY A 319 -20.86 -4.72 -31.61
CA GLY A 319 -21.70 -3.54 -31.75
C GLY A 319 -23.19 -3.84 -31.68
N SER A 320 -23.57 -4.97 -31.06
CA SER A 320 -24.96 -5.30 -30.73
C SER A 320 -25.18 -5.15 -29.22
N CYS A 321 -26.43 -5.03 -28.80
CA CYS A 321 -26.77 -4.95 -27.37
C CYS A 321 -26.28 -6.16 -26.56
N SER A 322 -26.03 -7.32 -27.16
CA SER A 322 -25.68 -8.54 -26.44
C SER A 322 -24.21 -8.64 -26.01
N THR A 323 -23.32 -7.81 -26.56
CA THR A 323 -21.86 -7.90 -26.35
C THR A 323 -21.22 -6.52 -26.12
N PHE A 324 -21.99 -5.56 -25.62
CA PHE A 324 -21.52 -4.20 -25.37
C PHE A 324 -20.31 -4.20 -24.44
N MET A 325 -19.29 -3.41 -24.76
CA MET A 325 -18.08 -3.28 -23.96
C MET A 325 -17.92 -1.86 -23.42
N VAL A 326 -17.67 -1.76 -22.12
CA VAL A 326 -17.25 -0.52 -21.45
C VAL A 326 -15.94 -0.77 -20.71
N ALA A 327 -15.02 0.18 -20.72
CA ALA A 327 -13.79 0.10 -19.96
C ALA A 327 -13.56 1.35 -19.11
N GLU A 328 -12.69 1.22 -18.12
CA GLU A 328 -12.16 2.29 -17.28
C GLU A 328 -10.64 2.32 -17.47
N ILE A 329 -10.10 3.53 -17.55
CA ILE A 329 -8.66 3.78 -17.62
C ILE A 329 -8.33 5.02 -16.78
N ASN A 330 -7.65 4.80 -15.65
CA ASN A 330 -6.90 5.85 -14.98
C ASN A 330 -5.56 6.08 -15.72
N ALA A 331 -5.42 7.28 -16.30
CA ALA A 331 -4.30 7.63 -17.15
C ALA A 331 -3.16 8.35 -16.41
N GLU A 332 -3.18 8.45 -15.08
CA GLU A 332 -2.12 9.03 -14.23
C GLU A 332 -1.60 10.40 -14.74
N ASN A 333 -2.28 11.49 -14.38
CA ASN A 333 -1.91 12.85 -14.73
C ASN A 333 -1.60 13.08 -16.23
N LEU A 334 -2.29 12.41 -17.14
CA LEU A 334 -1.95 12.43 -18.58
C LEU A 334 -2.12 13.83 -19.18
N MET A 335 -1.06 14.37 -19.77
CA MET A 335 -1.06 15.69 -20.42
C MET A 335 -0.63 15.61 -21.90
N PRO A 336 -0.85 16.66 -22.73
CA PRO A 336 -0.66 16.55 -24.18
C PRO A 336 0.77 16.23 -24.63
N THR A 337 1.77 16.56 -23.81
CA THR A 337 3.19 16.35 -24.11
C THR A 337 3.70 14.95 -23.76
N ASP A 338 2.87 14.10 -23.14
CA ASP A 338 3.23 12.73 -22.75
C ASP A 338 3.19 11.78 -23.95
N SER A 339 3.83 12.15 -25.05
CA SER A 339 3.72 11.47 -26.35
C SER A 339 3.99 9.97 -26.30
N ASP A 340 5.00 9.53 -25.54
CA ASP A 340 5.31 8.10 -25.37
C ASP A 340 4.21 7.36 -24.59
N ARG A 341 3.67 7.95 -23.52
CA ARG A 341 2.58 7.35 -22.72
C ARG A 341 1.27 7.32 -23.52
N ILE A 342 0.97 8.38 -24.27
CA ILE A 342 -0.19 8.45 -25.17
C ILE A 342 -0.10 7.37 -26.25
N ALA A 343 1.08 7.16 -26.85
CA ALA A 343 1.26 6.11 -27.85
C ALA A 343 1.05 4.70 -27.27
N LYS A 344 1.56 4.44 -26.06
CA LYS A 344 1.33 3.17 -25.34
C LYS A 344 -0.14 2.97 -24.96
N LEU A 345 -0.82 4.02 -24.49
CA LEU A 345 -2.25 3.99 -24.19
C LEU A 345 -3.06 3.60 -25.42
N GLY A 346 -2.82 4.24 -26.58
CA GLY A 346 -3.46 3.86 -27.84
C GLY A 346 -3.19 2.42 -28.23
N TYR A 347 -1.92 1.98 -28.13
CA TYR A 347 -1.53 0.60 -28.36
C TYR A 347 -2.26 -0.38 -27.44
N ASN A 348 -2.42 -0.06 -26.15
CA ASN A 348 -3.08 -0.95 -25.20
C ASN A 348 -4.58 -1.05 -25.44
N ILE A 349 -5.24 0.07 -25.80
CA ILE A 349 -6.65 0.07 -26.22
C ILE A 349 -6.86 -0.85 -27.43
N ASP A 350 -5.95 -0.80 -28.40
CA ASP A 350 -6.02 -1.58 -29.64
C ASP A 350 -5.72 -3.07 -29.45
N ASN A 351 -4.76 -3.41 -28.58
CA ASN A 351 -4.18 -4.76 -28.53
C ASN A 351 -4.54 -5.56 -27.28
N PHE A 352 -4.92 -4.89 -26.18
CA PHE A 352 -5.25 -5.56 -24.92
C PHE A 352 -6.70 -5.35 -24.47
N LEU A 353 -7.33 -4.24 -24.85
CA LEU A 353 -8.72 -3.93 -24.45
C LEU A 353 -9.77 -4.25 -25.53
N ASN A 354 -9.34 -4.64 -26.73
CA ASN A 354 -10.18 -4.94 -27.88
C ASN A 354 -11.15 -3.80 -28.26
N ASN A 355 -10.67 -2.55 -28.19
CA ASN A 355 -11.41 -1.34 -28.58
C ASN A 355 -12.85 -1.27 -28.00
N PRO A 356 -13.00 -1.04 -26.67
CA PRO A 356 -14.30 -0.95 -25.99
C PRO A 356 -15.23 0.10 -26.61
N ASP A 357 -16.55 -0.10 -26.55
CA ASP A 357 -17.52 0.82 -27.16
C ASP A 357 -17.54 2.19 -26.47
N VAL A 358 -17.38 2.21 -25.14
CA VAL A 358 -17.20 3.41 -24.31
C VAL A 358 -16.03 3.18 -23.36
N ILE A 359 -15.21 4.21 -23.14
CA ILE A 359 -14.10 4.21 -22.20
C ILE A 359 -14.29 5.39 -21.24
N ILE A 360 -14.29 5.11 -19.94
CA ILE A 360 -14.21 6.08 -18.86
C ILE A 360 -12.74 6.41 -18.64
N MET A 361 -12.37 7.67 -18.83
CA MET A 361 -11.01 8.14 -18.58
C MET A 361 -10.97 8.88 -17.24
N ASN A 362 -10.00 8.53 -16.41
CA ASN A 362 -9.62 9.27 -15.21
C ASN A 362 -8.27 9.95 -15.43
N GLU A 363 -7.95 10.93 -14.58
CA GLU A 363 -6.61 11.54 -14.53
C GLU A 363 -6.18 12.28 -15.83
N ILE A 364 -7.14 12.79 -16.59
CA ILE A 364 -6.86 13.64 -17.76
C ILE A 364 -6.51 15.05 -17.30
N GLN A 365 -5.35 15.58 -17.72
CA GLN A 365 -4.91 16.96 -17.51
C GLN A 365 -5.31 17.91 -18.65
N ASP A 366 -5.30 19.21 -18.35
CA ASP A 366 -5.62 20.25 -19.33
C ASP A 366 -4.43 20.45 -20.28
N ASN A 367 -4.59 21.33 -21.25
CA ASN A 367 -3.61 21.52 -22.31
C ASN A 367 -2.25 22.05 -21.80
N SER A 368 -2.19 22.56 -20.57
CA SER A 368 -0.97 23.08 -19.93
C SER A 368 -0.33 22.10 -18.94
N GLY A 369 -0.99 20.96 -18.70
CA GLY A 369 -0.60 19.97 -17.71
C GLY A 369 -0.52 20.59 -16.31
N ALA A 370 0.54 20.29 -15.56
CA ALA A 370 0.73 20.82 -14.21
C ALA A 370 1.03 22.35 -14.13
N THR A 371 1.04 23.06 -15.25
CA THR A 371 1.34 24.51 -15.26
C THR A 371 0.10 25.30 -14.84
N ASP A 372 0.16 25.98 -13.71
CA ASP A 372 -0.94 26.81 -13.23
C ASP A 372 -1.00 28.17 -13.97
N ASP A 373 -1.59 28.18 -15.17
CA ASP A 373 -1.74 29.36 -16.03
C ASP A 373 -3.20 29.78 -16.31
N GLY A 374 -4.16 29.10 -15.68
CA GLY A 374 -5.60 29.32 -15.87
C GLY A 374 -6.24 28.54 -17.02
N THR A 375 -5.46 27.74 -17.76
CA THR A 375 -5.99 26.82 -18.78
C THR A 375 -6.79 25.71 -18.11
N VAL A 376 -8.02 25.47 -18.59
CA VAL A 376 -8.87 24.38 -18.07
C VAL A 376 -9.26 23.34 -19.12
N SER A 377 -9.06 23.66 -20.41
CA SER A 377 -9.47 22.76 -21.49
C SER A 377 -8.51 21.60 -21.67
N ALA A 378 -9.04 20.38 -21.82
CA ALA A 378 -8.28 19.16 -22.12
C ALA A 378 -8.34 18.73 -23.60
N THR A 379 -8.82 19.62 -24.48
CA THR A 379 -9.04 19.33 -25.91
C THR A 379 -7.82 18.71 -26.59
N GLN A 380 -6.61 19.23 -26.33
CA GLN A 380 -5.39 18.73 -26.94
C GLN A 380 -5.00 17.36 -26.39
N THR A 381 -5.11 17.16 -25.07
CA THR A 381 -4.86 15.87 -24.42
C THR A 381 -5.76 14.79 -25.02
N LEU A 382 -7.08 15.02 -25.02
CA LEU A 382 -8.06 14.06 -25.51
C LEU A 382 -7.94 13.81 -27.01
N THR A 383 -7.63 14.85 -27.80
CA THR A 383 -7.38 14.71 -29.24
C THR A 383 -6.15 13.84 -29.51
N ASN A 384 -5.07 14.03 -28.77
CA ASN A 384 -3.88 13.20 -28.90
C ASN A 384 -4.16 11.74 -28.54
N VAL A 385 -4.96 11.50 -27.49
CA VAL A 385 -5.38 10.14 -27.11
C VAL A 385 -6.19 9.48 -28.21
N VAL A 386 -7.26 10.09 -28.72
CA VAL A 386 -8.07 9.44 -29.77
C VAL A 386 -7.28 9.22 -31.08
N ASN A 387 -6.34 10.12 -31.40
CA ASN A 387 -5.47 9.97 -32.57
C ASN A 387 -4.42 8.86 -32.43
N SER A 388 -4.12 8.43 -31.20
CA SER A 388 -3.19 7.33 -30.93
C SER A 388 -3.80 5.95 -31.17
N ILE A 389 -5.14 5.86 -31.22
CA ILE A 389 -5.89 4.62 -31.40
C ILE A 389 -6.05 4.36 -32.90
N SER A 390 -5.60 3.18 -33.36
CA SER A 390 -5.51 2.85 -34.79
C SER A 390 -6.66 1.98 -35.28
N ASN A 391 -7.19 1.09 -34.44
CA ASN A 391 -8.13 0.06 -34.90
C ASN A 391 -9.60 0.51 -34.89
N ALA A 392 -9.92 1.64 -34.24
CA ALA A 392 -11.27 2.19 -34.19
C ALA A 392 -11.27 3.72 -34.10
N GLN A 393 -12.37 4.34 -34.53
CA GLN A 393 -12.54 5.79 -34.51
C GLN A 393 -13.32 6.23 -33.27
N TYR A 394 -12.61 6.87 -32.34
CA TYR A 394 -13.19 7.41 -31.11
C TYR A 394 -13.47 8.90 -31.24
N ALA A 395 -14.58 9.32 -30.67
CA ALA A 395 -14.82 10.69 -30.26
C ALA A 395 -14.74 10.78 -28.74
N TRP A 396 -14.71 12.00 -28.20
CA TRP A 396 -14.66 12.23 -26.76
C TRP A 396 -15.68 13.27 -26.31
N THR A 397 -15.98 13.28 -25.01
CA THR A 397 -16.79 14.31 -24.36
C THR A 397 -16.38 14.47 -22.90
N ASP A 398 -16.34 15.71 -22.43
CA ASP A 398 -15.98 16.10 -21.07
C ASP A 398 -16.64 17.43 -20.68
N ILE A 399 -16.34 17.91 -19.47
CA ILE A 399 -16.72 19.24 -19.00
C ILE A 399 -15.49 19.89 -18.38
N ASP A 400 -15.06 21.00 -18.96
CA ASP A 400 -13.97 21.84 -18.42
C ASP A 400 -14.26 22.19 -16.95
N PRO A 401 -13.33 21.91 -16.03
CA PRO A 401 -13.49 22.31 -14.63
C PRO A 401 -13.39 23.82 -14.41
N VAL A 402 -13.73 24.27 -13.20
CA VAL A 402 -13.31 25.59 -12.73
C VAL A 402 -11.85 25.50 -12.28
N ASN A 403 -11.02 26.46 -12.69
CA ASN A 403 -9.59 26.49 -12.39
C ASN A 403 -9.33 26.24 -10.89
N ASP A 404 -8.47 25.28 -10.58
CA ASP A 404 -8.03 24.87 -9.22
C ASP A 404 -9.13 24.39 -8.27
N GLN A 405 -10.34 24.11 -8.77
CA GLN A 405 -11.45 23.64 -7.92
C GLN A 405 -11.75 22.15 -8.06
N SER A 406 -11.03 21.46 -8.93
CA SER A 406 -11.02 20.00 -9.00
C SER A 406 -9.69 19.53 -8.40
N GLY A 407 -9.74 18.68 -7.37
CA GLY A 407 -8.52 18.17 -6.75
C GLY A 407 -7.67 17.31 -7.68
N GLY A 408 -6.51 16.89 -7.22
CA GLY A 408 -5.51 16.21 -8.06
C GLY A 408 -4.21 16.99 -8.04
N GLN A 409 -3.39 16.84 -9.08
CA GLN A 409 -2.19 17.66 -9.24
C GLN A 409 -2.58 19.15 -9.36
N PRO A 410 -1.99 20.04 -8.52
CA PRO A 410 -2.20 21.48 -8.64
C PRO A 410 -1.91 21.99 -10.05
N GLY A 411 -2.71 22.96 -10.54
CA GLY A 411 -2.61 23.53 -11.89
C GLY A 411 -3.21 22.67 -13.01
N GLY A 412 -3.26 21.34 -12.87
CA GLY A 412 -3.65 20.44 -13.97
C GLY A 412 -5.15 20.25 -14.22
N ASN A 413 -6.00 20.85 -13.37
CA ASN A 413 -7.46 20.82 -13.47
C ASN A 413 -8.06 19.43 -13.76
N ILE A 414 -7.55 18.39 -13.10
CA ILE A 414 -7.82 16.99 -13.45
C ILE A 414 -9.31 16.68 -13.52
N ARG A 415 -9.71 15.91 -14.55
CA ARG A 415 -11.12 15.57 -14.81
C ARG A 415 -11.33 14.11 -15.19
N THR A 416 -12.60 13.72 -15.17
CA THR A 416 -13.09 12.51 -15.85
C THR A 416 -13.56 12.89 -17.25
N ALA A 417 -13.40 11.99 -18.22
CA ALA A 417 -13.86 12.16 -19.59
C ALA A 417 -14.37 10.82 -20.15
N PHE A 418 -15.13 10.86 -21.25
CA PHE A 418 -15.49 9.66 -21.99
C PHE A 418 -14.84 9.66 -23.37
N LEU A 419 -14.28 8.53 -23.77
CA LEU A 419 -14.06 8.20 -25.17
C LEU A 419 -15.17 7.25 -25.62
N TYR A 420 -15.66 7.39 -26.84
CA TYR A 420 -16.69 6.49 -27.37
C TYR A 420 -16.51 6.22 -28.86
N ARG A 421 -16.73 4.96 -29.25
CA ARG A 421 -16.61 4.51 -30.64
C ARG A 421 -17.76 5.04 -31.48
N THR A 422 -17.44 5.90 -32.44
CA THR A 422 -18.42 6.59 -33.28
C THR A 422 -19.19 5.66 -34.22
N ASP A 423 -18.64 4.49 -34.54
CA ASP A 423 -19.30 3.44 -35.32
C ASP A 423 -20.25 2.55 -34.49
N ARG A 424 -20.19 2.66 -33.15
CA ARG A 424 -20.94 1.79 -32.22
C ARG A 424 -21.99 2.54 -31.42
N VAL A 425 -21.64 3.72 -30.94
CA VAL A 425 -22.50 4.49 -30.03
C VAL A 425 -22.52 5.97 -30.40
N SER A 426 -23.61 6.64 -30.04
CA SER A 426 -23.72 8.10 -30.08
C SER A 426 -24.27 8.61 -28.76
N LEU A 427 -24.04 9.89 -28.45
CA LEU A 427 -24.78 10.55 -27.37
C LEU A 427 -26.28 10.48 -27.68
N TYR A 428 -27.08 10.22 -26.65
CA TYR A 428 -28.53 10.11 -26.75
C TYR A 428 -29.21 11.47 -26.63
N GLY A 429 -30.21 11.69 -27.50
CA GLY A 429 -31.07 12.86 -27.46
C GLY A 429 -30.37 14.17 -27.85
N ASN A 430 -30.99 15.29 -27.50
CA ASN A 430 -30.54 16.64 -27.84
C ASN A 430 -30.33 17.51 -26.58
N ALA A 431 -30.11 16.89 -25.42
CA ALA A 431 -29.79 17.64 -24.21
C ALA A 431 -28.45 18.37 -24.42
N PRO A 432 -28.32 19.65 -24.02
CA PRO A 432 -27.07 20.36 -24.15
C PRO A 432 -26.00 19.79 -23.21
N ALA A 433 -24.73 20.02 -23.50
CA ALA A 433 -23.66 19.76 -22.54
C ALA A 433 -23.79 20.68 -21.32
N GLY A 434 -23.50 20.17 -20.14
CA GLY A 434 -23.45 20.95 -18.90
C GLY A 434 -22.21 21.82 -18.76
N THR A 435 -22.18 22.67 -17.74
CA THR A 435 -21.00 23.41 -17.32
C THR A 435 -20.49 22.93 -15.95
N ALA A 436 -19.28 23.37 -15.56
CA ALA A 436 -18.62 22.98 -14.32
C ALA A 436 -19.45 23.17 -13.02
N SER A 437 -20.46 24.04 -13.06
CA SER A 437 -21.30 24.39 -11.90
C SER A 437 -22.77 23.96 -12.06
N GLN A 438 -23.13 23.34 -13.19
CA GLN A 438 -24.50 22.89 -13.45
C GLN A 438 -24.66 21.41 -13.10
N ALA A 439 -25.58 21.12 -12.17
CA ALA A 439 -25.97 19.76 -11.85
C ALA A 439 -26.82 19.15 -12.97
N VAL A 440 -26.48 17.94 -13.39
CA VAL A 440 -27.33 17.12 -14.24
C VAL A 440 -28.53 16.59 -13.46
N GLY A 441 -29.72 16.75 -14.03
CA GLY A 441 -30.96 16.17 -13.53
C GLY A 441 -31.43 15.00 -14.40
N VAL A 442 -32.47 14.30 -13.93
CA VAL A 442 -33.11 13.22 -14.66
C VAL A 442 -34.60 13.51 -14.85
N THR A 443 -35.04 13.47 -16.10
CA THR A 443 -36.44 13.65 -16.51
C THR A 443 -37.00 12.37 -17.09
N THR A 444 -38.31 12.36 -17.35
CA THR A 444 -38.99 11.27 -18.05
C THR A 444 -39.40 11.74 -19.43
N THR A 445 -39.01 11.02 -20.48
CA THR A 445 -39.44 11.27 -21.86
C THR A 445 -40.95 11.03 -22.01
N SER A 446 -41.53 11.47 -23.13
CA SER A 446 -42.91 11.13 -23.49
C SER A 446 -43.15 9.61 -23.63
N SER A 447 -42.11 8.83 -23.90
CA SER A 447 -42.14 7.36 -23.95
C SER A 447 -41.92 6.68 -22.59
N GLY A 448 -41.86 7.45 -21.49
CA GLY A 448 -41.69 6.90 -20.15
C GLY A 448 -40.26 6.45 -19.81
N LYS A 449 -39.26 6.86 -20.59
CA LYS A 449 -37.85 6.50 -20.38
C LYS A 449 -37.11 7.62 -19.65
N ALA A 450 -36.08 7.27 -18.88
CA ALA A 450 -35.26 8.27 -18.20
C ALA A 450 -34.41 9.04 -19.23
N ALA A 451 -34.27 10.35 -19.06
CA ALA A 451 -33.41 11.20 -19.88
C ALA A 451 -32.66 12.21 -19.04
N LEU A 452 -31.35 12.38 -19.30
CA LEU A 452 -30.56 13.42 -18.64
C LEU A 452 -30.99 14.81 -19.13
N THR A 453 -30.98 15.81 -18.22
CA THR A 453 -31.23 17.21 -18.59
C THR A 453 -30.02 17.86 -19.27
N LEU A 454 -28.83 17.31 -19.06
CA LEU A 454 -27.54 17.73 -19.63
C LEU A 454 -26.81 16.47 -20.10
N ASN A 455 -26.22 16.47 -21.30
CA ASN A 455 -25.52 15.30 -21.83
C ASN A 455 -24.25 15.69 -22.62
N PRO A 456 -23.05 15.52 -22.05
CA PRO A 456 -22.79 15.04 -20.70
C PRO A 456 -23.16 16.08 -19.63
N GLY A 457 -23.17 15.68 -18.36
CA GLY A 457 -23.41 16.56 -17.22
C GLY A 457 -22.73 16.08 -15.94
N LEU A 458 -22.46 17.00 -15.00
CA LEU A 458 -21.83 16.68 -13.72
C LEU A 458 -22.87 16.33 -12.64
N ILE A 459 -22.59 15.32 -11.82
CA ILE A 459 -23.46 14.93 -10.70
C ILE A 459 -23.23 15.87 -9.52
N ASP A 460 -24.21 16.73 -9.24
CA ASP A 460 -24.25 17.66 -8.10
C ASP A 460 -22.89 18.36 -7.83
N PRO A 461 -22.33 19.10 -8.82
CA PRO A 461 -20.95 19.58 -8.79
C PRO A 461 -20.66 20.60 -7.67
N THR A 462 -21.70 21.15 -7.02
CA THR A 462 -21.61 22.09 -5.91
C THR A 462 -21.66 21.42 -4.53
N ASN A 463 -21.87 20.10 -4.47
CA ASN A 463 -21.90 19.36 -3.22
C ASN A 463 -20.55 19.42 -2.49
N SER A 464 -20.57 19.54 -1.16
CA SER A 464 -19.35 19.56 -0.35
C SER A 464 -18.58 18.23 -0.41
N ALA A 465 -19.21 17.13 -0.82
CA ALA A 465 -18.52 15.86 -1.11
C ALA A 465 -17.38 16.02 -2.13
N TRP A 466 -17.49 17.00 -3.05
CA TRP A 466 -16.52 17.25 -4.11
C TRP A 466 -15.46 18.30 -3.77
N GLN A 467 -15.40 18.74 -2.50
CA GLN A 467 -14.39 19.71 -2.08
C GLN A 467 -12.98 19.18 -2.40
N ALA A 468 -12.21 19.94 -3.20
CA ALA A 468 -10.87 19.55 -3.63
C ALA A 468 -10.79 18.11 -4.18
N SER A 469 -11.79 17.70 -4.97
CA SER A 469 -11.82 16.39 -5.64
C SER A 469 -12.54 16.45 -6.98
N ARG A 470 -12.40 15.41 -7.80
CA ARG A 470 -13.00 15.31 -9.12
C ARG A 470 -14.52 15.14 -8.99
N LYS A 471 -15.26 15.79 -9.88
CA LYS A 471 -16.73 15.72 -9.94
C LYS A 471 -17.12 14.61 -10.92
N PRO A 472 -18.06 13.71 -10.58
CA PRO A 472 -18.46 12.62 -11.48
C PRO A 472 -19.14 13.14 -12.74
N LEU A 473 -18.77 12.59 -13.89
CA LEU A 473 -19.35 12.90 -15.20
C LEU A 473 -20.38 11.83 -15.56
N ALA A 474 -21.59 12.24 -15.93
CA ALA A 474 -22.63 11.35 -16.42
C ALA A 474 -22.93 11.64 -17.88
N ALA A 475 -23.03 10.60 -18.69
CA ALA A 475 -23.49 10.69 -20.08
C ALA A 475 -24.52 9.60 -20.39
N GLN A 476 -25.42 9.92 -21.30
CA GLN A 476 -26.41 8.99 -21.83
C GLN A 476 -26.09 8.70 -23.29
N PHE A 477 -25.98 7.42 -23.62
CA PHE A 477 -25.61 6.95 -24.95
C PHE A 477 -26.71 6.08 -25.54
N GLN A 478 -26.65 5.88 -26.85
CA GLN A 478 -27.44 4.89 -27.57
C GLN A 478 -26.55 4.09 -28.52
N LEU A 479 -26.87 2.81 -28.71
CA LEU A 479 -26.27 2.02 -29.78
C LEU A 479 -26.73 2.52 -31.15
N VAL A 480 -25.80 2.63 -32.10
CA VAL A 480 -26.10 2.98 -33.49
C VAL A 480 -26.90 1.88 -34.18
N SER A 481 -26.71 0.61 -33.79
CA SER A 481 -27.33 -0.56 -34.42
C SER A 481 -28.84 -0.65 -34.24
N ASP A 482 -29.33 -0.36 -33.04
CA ASP A 482 -30.73 -0.63 -32.65
C ASP A 482 -31.36 0.46 -31.76
N GLY A 483 -30.61 1.53 -31.43
CA GLY A 483 -31.07 2.62 -30.58
C GLY A 483 -31.19 2.26 -29.10
N THR A 484 -30.62 1.14 -28.64
CA THR A 484 -30.62 0.75 -27.22
C THR A 484 -29.94 1.83 -26.38
N VAL A 485 -30.68 2.41 -25.44
CA VAL A 485 -30.22 3.50 -24.58
C VAL A 485 -29.67 2.97 -23.26
N PHE A 486 -28.56 3.56 -22.81
CA PHE A 486 -27.91 3.28 -21.54
C PHE A 486 -27.19 4.53 -21.00
N PHE A 487 -26.74 4.46 -19.75
CA PHE A 487 -26.05 5.54 -19.05
C PHE A 487 -24.67 5.06 -18.60
N VAL A 488 -23.69 5.96 -18.62
CA VAL A 488 -22.36 5.74 -18.07
C VAL A 488 -22.02 6.90 -17.14
N VAL A 489 -21.54 6.57 -15.95
CA VAL A 489 -21.07 7.52 -14.94
C VAL A 489 -19.59 7.24 -14.66
N GLY A 490 -18.75 8.22 -14.96
CA GLY A 490 -17.33 8.21 -14.63
C GLY A 490 -17.08 8.85 -13.27
N THR A 491 -16.45 8.12 -12.36
CA THR A 491 -16.09 8.60 -11.02
C THR A 491 -14.57 8.71 -10.89
N HIS A 492 -14.11 9.60 -10.02
CA HIS A 492 -12.75 9.54 -9.48
C HIS A 492 -12.78 10.11 -8.05
N PHE A 493 -12.76 9.25 -7.04
CA PHE A 493 -12.92 9.66 -5.64
C PHE A 493 -11.66 10.27 -5.04
N THR A 494 -11.80 10.87 -3.86
CA THR A 494 -10.66 11.48 -3.18
C THR A 494 -9.65 10.42 -2.74
N SER A 495 -8.37 10.70 -2.95
CA SER A 495 -7.30 9.75 -2.65
C SER A 495 -7.25 9.33 -1.17
N LYS A 496 -6.54 8.23 -0.89
CA LYS A 496 -6.22 7.80 0.48
C LYS A 496 -5.05 8.60 1.09
N GLY A 497 -4.67 9.74 0.51
CA GLY A 497 -3.65 10.63 1.06
C GLY A 497 -3.92 11.01 2.52
N GLY A 498 -2.86 11.05 3.34
CA GLY A 498 -2.98 11.29 4.78
C GLY A 498 -3.37 10.07 5.61
N SER A 499 -3.44 8.87 5.00
CA SER A 499 -3.60 7.61 5.75
C SER A 499 -2.43 7.34 6.70
N GLY A 500 -2.72 6.56 7.74
CA GLY A 500 -1.70 5.99 8.61
C GLY A 500 -0.98 4.81 7.94
N ASN A 501 0.23 4.51 8.40
CA ASN A 501 0.99 3.36 7.95
C ASN A 501 0.38 2.05 8.48
N ALA A 502 0.45 0.98 7.69
CA ALA A 502 -0.08 -0.34 8.09
C ALA A 502 0.64 -0.91 9.32
N TYR A 503 1.97 -0.78 9.36
CA TYR A 503 2.84 -1.12 10.50
C TYR A 503 3.05 0.09 11.44
N GLY A 504 2.05 0.96 11.57
CA GLY A 504 2.07 2.06 12.54
C GLY A 504 1.70 1.59 13.96
N PRO A 505 2.07 2.35 15.00
CA PRO A 505 1.68 2.03 16.37
C PRO A 505 0.16 2.05 16.55
N GLY A 506 -0.53 2.99 15.91
CA GLY A 506 -1.98 3.14 15.99
C GLY A 506 -2.76 2.20 15.06
N GLN A 507 -3.65 1.37 15.62
CA GLN A 507 -4.40 0.35 14.89
C GLN A 507 -5.93 0.43 15.15
N ALA A 508 -6.79 0.17 14.16
CA ALA A 508 -6.50 0.04 12.73
C ALA A 508 -5.90 1.36 12.15
N PRO A 509 -5.12 1.32 11.07
CA PRO A 509 -4.55 2.54 10.49
C PRO A 509 -5.63 3.54 10.08
N ILE A 510 -5.32 4.82 10.16
CA ILE A 510 -6.24 5.87 9.70
C ILE A 510 -6.44 5.70 8.19
N ASN A 511 -7.69 5.50 7.75
CA ASN A 511 -8.06 5.54 6.34
C ASN A 511 -8.33 7.01 5.94
N GLY A 512 -7.31 7.68 5.40
CA GLY A 512 -7.37 9.08 4.99
C GLY A 512 -8.47 9.33 3.95
N GLY A 513 -9.19 10.44 4.07
CA GLY A 513 -10.27 10.82 3.16
C GLY A 513 -11.56 9.98 3.25
N VAL A 514 -11.64 8.98 4.15
CA VAL A 514 -12.76 8.01 4.18
C VAL A 514 -14.15 8.67 4.33
N GLN A 515 -14.29 9.70 5.18
CA GLN A 515 -15.58 10.39 5.36
C GLN A 515 -16.03 11.14 4.11
N GLN A 516 -15.06 11.71 3.38
CA GLN A 516 -15.34 12.34 2.10
C GLN A 516 -15.76 11.29 1.07
N ARG A 517 -15.03 10.17 0.95
CA ARG A 517 -15.43 9.07 0.05
C ARG A 517 -16.80 8.47 0.38
N ILE A 518 -17.18 8.35 1.65
CA ILE A 518 -18.54 7.94 2.05
C ILE A 518 -19.59 8.93 1.51
N SER A 519 -19.29 10.23 1.58
CA SER A 519 -20.18 11.28 1.07
C SER A 519 -20.25 11.27 -0.47
N GLN A 520 -19.12 11.07 -1.15
CA GLN A 520 -19.04 10.92 -2.61
C GLN A 520 -19.84 9.69 -3.09
N ALA A 521 -19.68 8.55 -2.42
CA ALA A 521 -20.44 7.33 -2.68
C ALA A 521 -21.95 7.55 -2.53
N THR A 522 -22.36 8.27 -1.48
CA THR A 522 -23.77 8.62 -1.22
C THR A 522 -24.37 9.42 -2.38
N VAL A 523 -23.67 10.46 -2.86
CA VAL A 523 -24.15 11.32 -3.94
C VAL A 523 -24.30 10.54 -5.26
N VAL A 524 -23.31 9.72 -5.62
CA VAL A 524 -23.36 8.89 -6.84
C VAL A 524 -24.49 7.85 -6.77
N ARG A 525 -24.59 7.12 -5.65
CA ARG A 525 -25.66 6.14 -5.41
C ARG A 525 -27.04 6.77 -5.56
N ASP A 526 -27.26 7.93 -4.97
CA ASP A 526 -28.56 8.59 -4.97
C ASP A 526 -28.93 9.18 -6.34
N PHE A 527 -27.94 9.62 -7.12
CA PHE A 527 -28.16 9.98 -8.52
C PHE A 527 -28.67 8.78 -9.34
N VAL A 528 -28.03 7.61 -9.22
CA VAL A 528 -28.49 6.38 -9.90
C VAL A 528 -29.86 5.95 -9.37
N GLY A 529 -30.11 6.07 -8.07
CA GLY A 529 -31.42 5.85 -7.48
C GLY A 529 -32.51 6.76 -8.08
N THR A 530 -32.16 7.99 -8.45
CA THR A 530 -33.05 8.92 -9.17
C THR A 530 -33.33 8.44 -10.59
N VAL A 531 -32.32 7.96 -11.32
CA VAL A 531 -32.50 7.33 -12.64
C VAL A 531 -33.48 6.16 -12.55
N LEU A 532 -33.28 5.25 -11.60
CA LEU A 532 -34.15 4.09 -11.40
C LEU A 532 -35.58 4.46 -10.98
N SER A 533 -35.76 5.57 -10.26
CA SER A 533 -37.11 6.07 -9.92
C SER A 533 -37.91 6.54 -11.14
N LYS A 534 -37.22 6.94 -12.22
CA LYS A 534 -37.85 7.34 -13.49
C LYS A 534 -37.98 6.16 -14.47
N GLN A 535 -37.03 5.23 -14.42
CA GLN A 535 -37.00 4.04 -15.25
C GLN A 535 -36.36 2.88 -14.47
N SER A 536 -37.19 1.98 -13.94
CA SER A 536 -36.74 0.88 -13.09
C SER A 536 -35.85 -0.15 -13.79
N ASP A 537 -35.93 -0.24 -15.12
CA ASP A 537 -35.09 -1.08 -15.97
C ASP A 537 -33.92 -0.32 -16.61
N ALA A 538 -33.57 0.87 -16.08
CA ALA A 538 -32.46 1.65 -16.62
C ALA A 538 -31.14 0.89 -16.52
N ARG A 539 -30.36 0.97 -17.60
CA ARG A 539 -29.06 0.33 -17.78
C ARG A 539 -27.99 1.36 -17.48
N VAL A 540 -27.41 1.30 -16.28
CA VAL A 540 -26.41 2.28 -15.84
C VAL A 540 -25.13 1.54 -15.47
N PHE A 541 -24.02 1.98 -16.05
CA PHE A 541 -22.67 1.63 -15.61
C PHE A 541 -22.10 2.78 -14.81
N VAL A 542 -21.47 2.48 -13.68
CA VAL A 542 -20.71 3.43 -12.87
C VAL A 542 -19.31 2.85 -12.73
N GLY A 543 -18.28 3.55 -13.21
CA GLY A 543 -16.92 3.07 -13.12
C GLY A 543 -15.90 4.19 -12.98
N GLY A 544 -14.71 3.83 -12.52
CA GLY A 544 -13.62 4.78 -12.24
C GLY A 544 -12.72 4.29 -11.11
N ASP A 545 -11.77 5.15 -10.75
CA ASP A 545 -10.95 5.03 -9.55
C ASP A 545 -11.76 5.47 -8.32
N PHE A 546 -12.09 4.51 -7.44
CA PHE A 546 -12.81 4.79 -6.19
C PHE A 546 -11.88 5.00 -4.98
N ASN A 547 -10.58 4.75 -5.14
CA ASN A 547 -9.57 4.87 -4.08
C ASN A 547 -9.94 4.10 -2.79
N ASP A 548 -10.68 3.00 -2.92
CA ASP A 548 -11.01 2.13 -1.79
C ASP A 548 -11.33 0.72 -2.28
N PHE A 549 -11.18 -0.26 -1.41
CA PHE A 549 -11.31 -1.67 -1.75
C PHE A 549 -12.74 -2.17 -1.59
N THR A 550 -13.09 -3.25 -2.31
CA THR A 550 -14.34 -3.99 -2.10
C THR A 550 -14.53 -4.31 -0.62
N GLY A 551 -15.74 -4.06 -0.10
CA GLY A 551 -16.09 -4.28 1.30
C GLY A 551 -15.62 -3.21 2.29
N VAL A 552 -14.88 -2.18 1.86
CA VAL A 552 -14.61 -1.00 2.70
C VAL A 552 -15.80 -0.03 2.69
N GLN A 553 -15.97 0.71 3.79
CA GLN A 553 -17.18 1.50 4.06
C GLN A 553 -17.67 2.40 2.89
N PRO A 554 -16.82 3.10 2.11
CA PRO A 554 -17.31 3.88 0.97
C PRO A 554 -18.01 3.04 -0.11
N LEU A 555 -17.46 1.87 -0.46
CA LEU A 555 -18.08 0.99 -1.47
C LEU A 555 -19.31 0.27 -0.92
N VAL A 556 -19.30 -0.11 0.38
CA VAL A 556 -20.51 -0.59 1.08
C VAL A 556 -21.61 0.46 1.05
N THR A 557 -21.26 1.74 1.24
CA THR A 557 -22.21 2.85 1.12
C THR A 557 -22.75 2.95 -0.30
N LEU A 558 -21.90 2.83 -1.32
CA LEU A 558 -22.28 2.91 -2.74
C LEU A 558 -23.32 1.84 -3.13
N THR A 559 -23.20 0.62 -2.62
CA THR A 559 -24.11 -0.51 -2.91
C THR A 559 -25.27 -0.64 -1.92
N SER A 560 -25.40 0.28 -0.95
CA SER A 560 -26.51 0.29 -0.01
C SER A 560 -27.81 0.84 -0.64
N GLN A 561 -28.90 0.84 0.13
CA GLN A 561 -30.17 1.43 -0.30
C GLN A 561 -30.00 2.94 -0.53
N SER A 562 -30.39 3.40 -1.72
CA SER A 562 -30.41 4.83 -2.08
C SER A 562 -31.52 5.59 -1.36
N SER A 563 -31.47 6.92 -1.40
CA SER A 563 -32.53 7.79 -0.85
C SER A 563 -33.89 7.63 -1.54
N SER A 564 -33.95 7.03 -2.74
CA SER A 564 -35.22 6.64 -3.38
C SER A 564 -35.78 5.31 -2.86
N GLY A 565 -35.10 4.66 -1.91
CA GLY A 565 -35.52 3.41 -1.29
C GLY A 565 -35.14 2.16 -2.07
N MET A 566 -34.28 2.26 -3.09
CA MET A 566 -33.86 1.11 -3.92
C MET A 566 -32.36 0.84 -3.77
N THR A 567 -31.95 -0.43 -3.77
CA THR A 567 -30.55 -0.81 -4.01
C THR A 567 -30.22 -0.53 -5.47
N ALA A 568 -29.52 0.56 -5.72
CA ALA A 568 -29.35 1.10 -7.06
C ALA A 568 -28.18 0.48 -7.81
N LEU A 569 -27.16 0.01 -7.09
CA LEU A 569 -25.89 -0.43 -7.64
C LEU A 569 -25.47 -1.77 -7.04
N SER A 570 -24.84 -2.60 -7.86
CA SER A 570 -24.09 -3.78 -7.43
C SER A 570 -22.77 -3.82 -8.17
N GLU A 571 -21.71 -4.19 -7.45
CA GLU A 571 -20.36 -4.33 -7.99
C GLU A 571 -20.29 -5.52 -8.95
N ILE A 572 -19.55 -5.35 -10.04
CA ILE A 572 -19.17 -6.45 -10.93
C ILE A 572 -17.78 -6.89 -10.50
N LEU A 573 -17.65 -8.16 -10.13
CA LEU A 573 -16.42 -8.71 -9.60
C LEU A 573 -15.87 -9.78 -10.53
N ASP A 574 -14.56 -9.78 -10.75
CA ASP A 574 -13.90 -10.90 -11.40
C ASP A 574 -14.12 -12.16 -10.53
N PRO A 575 -14.53 -13.30 -11.11
CA PRO A 575 -14.69 -14.53 -10.35
C PRO A 575 -13.39 -14.99 -9.66
N VAL A 576 -12.23 -14.66 -10.20
CA VAL A 576 -10.93 -14.93 -9.59
C VAL A 576 -10.53 -13.75 -8.71
N ARG A 577 -10.89 -13.82 -7.43
CA ARG A 577 -10.68 -12.75 -6.43
C ARG A 577 -9.28 -12.12 -6.48
N VAL A 578 -8.24 -12.93 -6.58
CA VAL A 578 -6.85 -12.45 -6.55
C VAL A 578 -6.42 -11.75 -7.84
N GLU A 579 -7.19 -11.80 -8.92
CA GLU A 579 -6.91 -11.09 -10.19
C GLU A 579 -7.67 -9.77 -10.32
N ARG A 580 -8.39 -9.33 -9.28
CA ARG A 580 -9.19 -8.08 -9.34
C ARG A 580 -8.38 -6.80 -9.28
N TYR A 581 -7.09 -6.88 -8.94
CA TYR A 581 -6.29 -5.69 -8.71
C TYR A 581 -6.08 -4.86 -9.97
N SER A 582 -6.00 -3.56 -9.79
CA SER A 582 -5.63 -2.61 -10.85
C SER A 582 -4.37 -1.82 -10.49
N TYR A 583 -3.85 -1.95 -9.28
CA TYR A 583 -2.79 -1.09 -8.76
C TYR A 583 -1.73 -1.91 -8.02
N SER A 584 -0.46 -1.46 -8.03
CA SER A 584 0.61 -2.08 -7.23
C SER A 584 1.21 -1.05 -6.28
N PHE A 585 1.14 -1.32 -4.98
CA PHE A 585 1.68 -0.42 -3.96
C PHE A 585 2.18 -1.19 -2.73
N ASN A 586 3.38 -0.81 -2.28
CA ASN A 586 4.11 -1.49 -1.20
C ASN A 586 4.23 -3.01 -1.42
N GLY A 587 4.40 -3.45 -2.68
CA GLY A 587 4.52 -4.86 -3.02
C GLY A 587 3.24 -5.67 -2.95
N LEU A 588 2.09 -4.99 -2.80
CA LEU A 588 0.76 -5.59 -2.78
C LEU A 588 -0.04 -5.14 -3.99
N GLN A 589 -0.78 -6.08 -4.56
CA GLN A 589 -1.69 -5.84 -5.68
C GLN A 589 -3.06 -5.44 -5.13
N GLN A 590 -3.58 -4.30 -5.57
CA GLN A 590 -4.68 -3.56 -4.96
C GLN A 590 -5.79 -3.27 -5.96
N GLU A 591 -7.04 -3.55 -5.59
CA GLU A 591 -8.25 -3.23 -6.37
C GLU A 591 -8.73 -1.83 -6.00
N LEU A 592 -8.46 -0.84 -6.86
CA LEU A 592 -8.87 0.57 -6.67
C LEU A 592 -9.85 1.06 -7.75
N ASP A 593 -9.82 0.43 -8.92
CA ASP A 593 -10.69 0.73 -10.06
C ASP A 593 -11.80 -0.31 -10.14
N HIS A 594 -13.05 0.15 -10.17
CA HIS A 594 -14.21 -0.72 -10.06
C HIS A 594 -15.26 -0.41 -11.11
N PHE A 595 -16.13 -1.39 -11.36
CA PHE A 595 -17.39 -1.19 -12.06
C PHE A 595 -18.57 -1.63 -11.20
N PHE A 596 -19.60 -0.79 -11.18
CA PHE A 596 -20.91 -1.06 -10.61
C PHE A 596 -21.97 -0.92 -11.68
N THR A 597 -23.04 -1.70 -11.56
CA THR A 597 -24.18 -1.61 -12.47
C THR A 597 -25.52 -1.62 -11.74
N THR A 598 -26.54 -1.12 -12.43
CA THR A 598 -27.93 -1.30 -11.98
C THR A 598 -28.36 -2.78 -12.07
N PRO A 599 -29.38 -3.19 -11.29
CA PRO A 599 -29.83 -4.59 -11.26
C PRO A 599 -30.20 -5.20 -12.63
N ALA A 600 -30.53 -4.37 -13.63
CA ALA A 600 -30.84 -4.81 -14.99
C ALA A 600 -29.64 -5.47 -15.72
N LEU A 601 -28.41 -5.20 -15.27
CA LEU A 601 -27.17 -5.58 -15.95
C LEU A 601 -26.27 -6.53 -15.16
N VAL A 602 -26.42 -6.61 -13.83
CA VAL A 602 -25.46 -7.31 -12.95
C VAL A 602 -25.22 -8.76 -13.39
N SER A 603 -26.29 -9.54 -13.57
CA SER A 603 -26.20 -10.95 -13.99
C SER A 603 -25.89 -11.15 -15.48
N LYS A 604 -25.77 -10.06 -16.22
CA LYS A 604 -25.50 -10.01 -17.66
C LYS A 604 -24.12 -9.45 -17.98
N SER A 605 -23.32 -9.14 -16.95
CA SER A 605 -22.04 -8.48 -17.09
C SER A 605 -20.91 -9.39 -16.59
N SER A 606 -19.75 -9.26 -17.20
CA SER A 606 -18.50 -9.89 -16.80
C SER A 606 -17.39 -8.84 -16.86
N VAL A 607 -16.42 -8.94 -15.97
CA VAL A 607 -15.30 -8.00 -15.83
C VAL A 607 -13.98 -8.76 -15.91
N GLU A 608 -12.98 -8.13 -16.50
CA GLU A 608 -11.59 -8.60 -16.58
C GLU A 608 -10.64 -7.42 -16.35
N VAL A 609 -9.48 -7.68 -15.75
CA VAL A 609 -8.36 -6.74 -15.66
C VAL A 609 -7.18 -7.31 -16.46
N PRO A 610 -6.82 -6.75 -17.64
CA PRO A 610 -5.75 -7.30 -18.48
C PRO A 610 -4.33 -7.22 -17.87
N HIS A 611 -4.14 -6.33 -16.90
CA HIS A 611 -2.89 -6.04 -16.19
C HIS A 611 -1.72 -5.61 -17.11
N VAL A 612 -1.93 -4.56 -17.90
CA VAL A 612 -0.94 -4.05 -18.88
C VAL A 612 0.18 -3.22 -18.25
N ASN A 613 -0.04 -2.64 -17.08
CA ASN A 613 0.88 -1.74 -16.38
C ASN A 613 1.61 -2.42 -15.23
N THR A 614 0.92 -3.10 -14.32
CA THR A 614 1.50 -3.60 -13.06
C THR A 614 2.60 -4.66 -13.26
N TRP A 615 2.57 -5.36 -14.39
CA TRP A 615 3.53 -6.43 -14.73
C TRP A 615 4.85 -5.94 -15.33
N VAL A 616 4.83 -4.78 -16.00
CA VAL A 616 5.96 -4.29 -16.81
C VAL A 616 6.89 -3.39 -16.00
N SER A 617 8.03 -3.01 -16.58
CA SER A 617 8.93 -2.05 -15.93
C SER A 617 8.27 -0.66 -15.83
N LEU A 618 8.74 0.19 -14.90
CA LEU A 618 8.26 1.58 -14.81
C LEU A 618 8.40 2.35 -16.13
N ALA A 619 9.45 2.08 -16.89
CA ALA A 619 9.68 2.73 -18.17
C ALA A 619 8.75 2.22 -19.27
N ASP A 620 8.22 1.00 -19.14
CA ASP A 620 7.34 0.37 -20.11
C ASP A 620 5.86 0.64 -19.82
N ALA A 621 5.49 0.80 -18.55
CA ALA A 621 4.14 1.19 -18.15
C ALA A 621 3.74 2.55 -18.76
N GLU A 622 2.45 2.70 -19.07
CA GLU A 622 1.85 3.98 -19.43
C GLU A 622 1.14 4.66 -18.25
N SER A 623 0.73 3.89 -17.24
CA SER A 623 0.05 4.36 -16.03
C SER A 623 0.49 3.53 -14.83
N ASP A 624 0.28 4.02 -13.62
CA ASP A 624 0.39 3.22 -12.41
C ASP A 624 -0.84 2.33 -12.16
N HIS A 625 -1.94 2.55 -12.90
CA HIS A 625 -3.16 1.74 -12.87
C HIS A 625 -3.31 0.84 -14.10
N ASP A 626 -3.81 -0.38 -13.92
CA ASP A 626 -4.29 -1.25 -14.98
C ASP A 626 -5.75 -0.90 -15.34
N PRO A 627 -6.11 -0.96 -16.64
CA PRO A 627 -7.48 -0.72 -17.09
C PRO A 627 -8.41 -1.88 -16.72
N VAL A 628 -9.67 -1.56 -16.42
CA VAL A 628 -10.73 -2.54 -16.14
C VAL A 628 -11.70 -2.60 -17.31
N VAL A 629 -12.02 -3.80 -17.80
CA VAL A 629 -12.90 -4.00 -18.96
C VAL A 629 -14.13 -4.80 -18.57
N VAL A 630 -15.31 -4.31 -18.95
CA VAL A 630 -16.59 -4.99 -18.75
C VAL A 630 -17.24 -5.31 -20.09
N GLN A 631 -17.67 -6.55 -20.26
CA GLN A 631 -18.62 -6.94 -21.29
C GLN A 631 -20.00 -7.14 -20.68
N SER A 632 -21.05 -6.64 -21.32
CA SER A 632 -22.42 -6.73 -20.83
C SER A 632 -23.42 -6.96 -21.94
N ASN A 633 -24.46 -7.75 -21.63
CA ASN A 633 -25.67 -7.80 -22.43
C ASN A 633 -26.64 -6.70 -21.97
N ILE A 634 -26.69 -5.62 -22.74
CA ILE A 634 -27.56 -4.46 -22.54
C ILE A 634 -28.89 -4.55 -23.31
N CYS A 635 -29.21 -5.72 -23.87
CA CYS A 635 -30.60 -6.03 -24.21
C CYS A 635 -31.37 -6.23 -22.88
#